data_AF-A0AAD7YI45-F1
#
_entry.id   AF-A0AAD7YI45-F1
#
_cell.length_a   1.000
_cell.length_b   1.000
_cell.length_c   1.000
_cell.angle_alpha   90.00
_cell.angle_beta   90.00
_cell.angle_gamma   90.00
#
_symmetry.space_group_name_H-M   'P 1'
#
loop_
_entity.id
_entity.type
_entity.pdbx_description
1 polymer ?
#
loop_
_entity_poly.entity_id
_entity_poly.type
_entity_poly.pdbx_seq_one_letter_code
_entity_poly.pdbx_strand_id
1 'polypeptide(L)'
;MDDEEDFNLAATIGSETTEAEKEFAKVLDQLRETEGMKFISDVYTKLYDTYYKLKEENQHHCEEKQGLQNKLNRFDDTVTEYMSEIAEDHKTIQKLRQDIREAQDLADAMHARELHSVETLETMKKTLVKLEKELEARKRAGDDDAGATSAAKEKEKFEKEKARLQGELDGAKTRLANSLSYIEELEAKNVSNETAIAKLEEQIEEAENNAVRQNRLVEHLKGESEQLKTELDARGTKIGHLKEKILKAEKTIERRDRQIHGITAKLEAAQAEEEAAIHKAEHLRNLLSAANAELDRTVLKLNNTGKDLKNAIDDGTKLRNEGAKLAKQNMQQIKKYQLMEASKAGVESERERLRQQVSVMERDLMLGKKQAEFDKRDIENLKREKDILLKNMQKIQNEAIENLHMLDLQEQRRKQLEHELEVNNMQINKQRLMIRNFEKEKDRMLEETIALNEKIDEITEEVRLRTADILDLKKALREETIKSRKLSVALDATRAERNMLHKNYTEALDEIQDLKQKLKMLAYQIEQLKEDISGKESGLKTCEGLLAKCNKRNEQLRAEIQAGLVKLSEARADIAALRQEEARLNRIVQEGDAARAKLMKELEGLMNERDVVGAQLVRRNDEISLLYEKIRILEVTLQRGERQYEQRVEDIRLLRLEIIRLRKEKNLLSKGIENMTDLRLEVFNLERELGRERLRVRALEEALETPLNVHRWRKLQGTDPESVRLTQKLRLTQKKVLAQSETIVLKDRELKETRNLYNAVKNMLELQPSPEIQITLTRTQRALTQRTTKIKCLIAELNMRERQVTDQRLELDRVNNELQSFKQRYFEMKRALDAEESRRLKVTTPCSPCSQKT
;
A
#
# COMPACT_ATOMS: atom_id res chain seq x y z
N MET A 1 12.85 9.24 -57.10
CA MET A 1 13.50 8.02 -57.63
C MET A 1 14.41 7.37 -56.59
N ASP A 2 14.47 7.87 -55.34
CA ASP A 2 15.35 7.30 -54.30
C ASP A 2 14.65 6.28 -53.36
N ASP A 3 13.32 6.14 -53.44
CA ASP A 3 12.55 5.25 -52.53
C ASP A 3 12.59 3.76 -52.94
N GLU A 4 12.95 3.42 -54.18
CA GLU A 4 13.01 2.03 -54.66
C GLU A 4 14.33 1.30 -54.32
N GLU A 5 15.41 2.03 -54.04
CA GLU A 5 16.69 1.42 -53.65
C GLU A 5 16.71 1.02 -52.16
N ASP A 6 16.10 1.81 -51.26
CA ASP A 6 16.08 1.53 -49.82
C ASP A 6 15.18 0.32 -49.47
N PHE A 7 14.07 0.13 -50.20
CA PHE A 7 13.17 -1.02 -49.98
C PHE A 7 13.78 -2.34 -50.44
N ASN A 8 14.57 -2.31 -51.53
CA ASN A 8 15.29 -3.48 -52.02
C ASN A 8 16.46 -3.87 -51.10
N LEU A 9 17.17 -2.91 -50.49
CA LEU A 9 18.19 -3.25 -49.49
C LEU A 9 17.60 -3.92 -48.24
N ALA A 10 16.48 -3.41 -47.71
CA ALA A 10 15.82 -3.99 -46.54
C ALA A 10 15.28 -5.42 -46.82
N ALA A 11 14.73 -5.65 -48.00
CA ALA A 11 14.25 -6.97 -48.42
C ALA A 11 15.39 -7.98 -48.64
N THR A 12 16.54 -7.52 -49.17
CA THR A 12 17.72 -8.38 -49.39
C THR A 12 18.37 -8.81 -48.08
N ILE A 13 18.46 -7.90 -47.09
CA ILE A 13 18.96 -8.22 -45.74
C ILE A 13 18.04 -9.22 -45.00
N GLY A 14 16.72 -9.11 -45.16
CA GLY A 14 15.77 -10.09 -44.63
C GLY A 14 15.91 -11.50 -45.23
N SER A 15 16.27 -11.57 -46.53
CA SER A 15 16.47 -12.85 -47.23
C SER A 15 17.79 -13.53 -46.84
N GLU A 16 18.90 -12.80 -46.79
CA GLU A 16 20.21 -13.37 -46.43
C GLU A 16 20.25 -13.88 -44.98
N THR A 17 19.55 -13.20 -44.06
CA THR A 17 19.51 -13.60 -42.66
C THR A 17 18.73 -14.90 -42.41
N THR A 18 17.64 -15.15 -43.13
CA THR A 18 16.87 -16.41 -42.97
C THR A 18 17.59 -17.64 -43.53
N GLU A 19 18.55 -17.45 -44.44
CA GLU A 19 19.40 -18.54 -44.96
C GLU A 19 20.53 -18.86 -43.97
N ALA A 20 21.19 -17.85 -43.41
CA ALA A 20 22.20 -18.02 -42.36
C ALA A 20 21.65 -18.68 -41.08
N GLU A 21 20.41 -18.35 -40.69
CA GLU A 21 19.71 -18.98 -39.56
C GLU A 21 19.45 -20.49 -39.79
N LYS A 22 19.15 -20.88 -41.04
CA LYS A 22 18.97 -22.29 -41.44
C LYS A 22 20.29 -23.05 -41.49
N GLU A 23 21.36 -22.41 -41.95
CA GLU A 23 22.71 -23.01 -41.94
C GLU A 23 23.23 -23.19 -40.51
N PHE A 24 23.02 -22.21 -39.64
CA PHE A 24 23.37 -22.28 -38.22
C PHE A 24 22.74 -23.51 -37.55
N ALA A 25 21.43 -23.73 -37.74
CA ALA A 25 20.73 -24.88 -37.18
C ALA A 25 21.33 -26.21 -37.67
N LYS A 26 21.65 -26.32 -38.96
CA LYS A 26 22.28 -27.52 -39.53
C LYS A 26 23.67 -27.79 -38.96
N VAL A 27 24.50 -26.74 -38.82
CA VAL A 27 25.86 -26.86 -38.27
C VAL A 27 25.81 -27.24 -36.78
N LEU A 28 24.87 -26.69 -36.02
CA LEU A 28 24.64 -27.06 -34.62
C LEU A 28 24.24 -28.51 -34.43
N ASP A 29 23.35 -29.01 -35.28
CA ASP A 29 22.92 -30.41 -35.22
C ASP A 29 24.09 -31.36 -35.54
N GLN A 30 24.91 -31.04 -36.54
CA GLN A 30 26.14 -31.79 -36.85
C GLN A 30 27.18 -31.76 -35.72
N LEU A 31 27.37 -30.60 -35.08
CA LEU A 31 28.27 -30.45 -33.93
C LEU A 31 27.78 -31.19 -32.68
N ARG A 32 26.46 -31.41 -32.55
CA ARG A 32 25.87 -32.16 -31.44
C ARG A 32 25.93 -33.67 -31.62
N GLU A 33 25.91 -34.16 -32.85
CA GLU A 33 26.02 -35.60 -33.16
C GLU A 33 27.45 -36.14 -32.96
N THR A 34 28.47 -35.28 -32.95
CA THR A 34 29.88 -35.70 -32.85
C THR A 34 30.34 -35.73 -31.38
N GLU A 35 30.64 -36.91 -30.84
CA GLU A 35 31.12 -37.07 -29.45
C GLU A 35 32.46 -36.35 -29.23
N GLY A 36 32.47 -35.35 -28.34
CA GLY A 36 33.65 -34.54 -27.98
C GLY A 36 33.57 -33.05 -28.32
N MET A 37 32.58 -32.62 -29.14
CA MET A 37 32.48 -31.25 -29.68
C MET A 37 31.58 -30.28 -28.88
N LYS A 38 31.07 -30.67 -27.70
CA LYS A 38 30.12 -29.86 -26.91
C LYS A 38 30.60 -28.44 -26.60
N PHE A 39 31.88 -28.27 -26.28
CA PHE A 39 32.44 -26.94 -26.00
C PHE A 39 32.33 -25.99 -27.21
N ILE A 40 32.54 -26.52 -28.42
CA ILE A 40 32.45 -25.74 -29.66
C ILE A 40 30.99 -25.42 -29.99
N SER A 41 30.06 -26.36 -29.75
CA SER A 41 28.61 -26.09 -29.85
C SER A 41 28.17 -24.94 -28.93
N ASP A 42 28.68 -24.88 -27.70
CA ASP A 42 28.33 -23.82 -26.75
C ASP A 42 28.90 -22.45 -27.17
N VAL A 43 30.14 -22.40 -27.67
CA VAL A 43 30.72 -21.16 -28.21
C VAL A 43 29.96 -20.70 -29.45
N TYR A 44 29.62 -21.62 -30.35
CA TYR A 44 28.87 -21.31 -31.57
C TYR A 44 27.45 -20.79 -31.25
N THR A 45 26.79 -21.35 -30.22
CA THR A 45 25.50 -20.85 -29.74
C THR A 45 25.61 -19.44 -29.16
N LYS A 46 26.63 -19.17 -28.32
CA LYS A 46 26.86 -17.82 -27.80
C LYS A 46 27.14 -16.80 -28.89
N LEU A 47 27.86 -17.19 -29.94
CA LEU A 47 28.16 -16.31 -31.08
C LEU A 47 26.87 -15.90 -31.82
N TYR A 48 25.96 -16.86 -31.98
CA TYR A 48 24.67 -16.63 -32.61
C TYR A 48 23.72 -15.80 -31.75
N ASP A 49 23.69 -16.02 -30.44
CA ASP A 49 22.95 -15.16 -29.51
C ASP A 49 23.46 -13.71 -29.57
N THR A 50 24.78 -13.51 -29.68
CA THR A 50 25.35 -12.16 -29.86
C THR A 50 25.01 -11.56 -31.23
N TYR A 51 24.97 -12.37 -32.29
CA TYR A 51 24.55 -11.92 -33.62
C TYR A 51 23.08 -11.47 -33.62
N TYR A 52 22.18 -12.22 -32.98
CA TYR A 52 20.77 -11.85 -32.89
C TYR A 52 20.55 -10.55 -32.11
N LYS A 53 21.28 -10.36 -31.00
CA LYS A 53 21.23 -9.09 -30.25
C LYS A 53 21.69 -7.92 -31.09
N LEU A 54 22.82 -8.06 -31.81
CA LEU A 54 23.31 -7.02 -32.71
C LEU A 54 22.33 -6.76 -33.87
N LYS A 55 21.63 -7.79 -34.36
CA LYS A 55 20.58 -7.66 -35.40
C LYS A 55 19.40 -6.83 -34.89
N GLU A 56 18.91 -7.11 -33.67
CA GLU A 56 17.82 -6.34 -33.04
C GLU A 56 18.22 -4.88 -32.80
N GLU A 57 19.43 -4.64 -32.28
CA GLU A 57 19.96 -3.28 -32.09
C GLU A 57 20.08 -2.53 -33.42
N ASN A 58 20.55 -3.20 -34.48
CA ASN A 58 20.68 -2.58 -35.80
C ASN A 58 19.31 -2.26 -36.43
N GLN A 59 18.31 -3.12 -36.22
CA GLN A 59 16.93 -2.86 -36.65
C GLN A 59 16.34 -1.64 -35.93
N HIS A 60 16.56 -1.51 -34.62
CA HIS A 60 16.16 -0.33 -33.85
C HIS A 60 16.82 0.95 -34.39
N HIS A 61 18.12 0.90 -34.71
CA HIS A 61 18.82 2.05 -35.30
C HIS A 61 18.31 2.41 -36.71
N CYS A 62 17.94 1.44 -37.54
CA CYS A 62 17.31 1.68 -38.83
C CYS A 62 15.96 2.39 -38.67
N GLU A 63 15.13 1.97 -37.71
CA GLU A 63 13.84 2.60 -37.41
C GLU A 63 14.02 4.04 -36.89
N GLU A 64 15.01 4.28 -36.02
CA GLU A 64 15.36 5.64 -35.57
C GLU A 64 15.83 6.52 -36.73
N LYS A 65 16.69 6.01 -37.61
CA LYS A 65 17.16 6.73 -38.80
C LYS A 65 15.99 7.12 -39.70
N GLN A 66 15.07 6.18 -39.98
CA GLN A 66 13.88 6.45 -40.78
C GLN A 66 12.95 7.46 -40.11
N GLY A 67 12.80 7.38 -38.78
CA GLY A 67 12.05 8.35 -37.99
C GLY A 67 12.63 9.76 -38.04
N LEU A 68 13.96 9.89 -38.03
CA LEU A 68 14.65 11.18 -38.20
C LEU A 68 14.53 11.71 -39.62
N GLN A 69 14.65 10.84 -40.63
CA GLN A 69 14.49 11.21 -42.05
C GLN A 69 13.07 11.75 -42.33
N ASN A 70 12.05 11.09 -41.79
CA ASN A 70 10.66 11.56 -41.90
C ASN A 70 10.43 12.92 -41.23
N LYS A 71 11.13 13.21 -40.13
CA LYS A 71 11.06 14.53 -39.50
C LYS A 71 11.78 15.60 -40.33
N LEU A 72 12.92 15.27 -40.93
CA LEU A 72 13.65 16.18 -41.80
C LEU A 72 12.81 16.54 -43.02
N ASN A 73 12.21 15.56 -43.69
CA ASN A 73 11.34 15.79 -44.85
C ASN A 73 10.16 16.71 -44.52
N ARG A 74 9.52 16.54 -43.35
CA ARG A 74 8.46 17.44 -42.90
C ARG A 74 8.94 18.88 -42.69
N PHE A 75 10.16 19.06 -42.19
CA PHE A 75 10.73 20.40 -42.06
C PHE A 75 11.04 21.00 -43.43
N ASP A 76 11.57 20.22 -44.37
CA ASP A 76 11.79 20.66 -45.75
C ASP A 76 10.46 21.05 -46.45
N ASP A 77 9.39 20.30 -46.24
CA ASP A 77 8.04 20.64 -46.73
C ASP A 77 7.58 22.00 -46.14
N THR A 78 7.73 22.21 -44.83
CA THR A 78 7.36 23.50 -44.22
C THR A 78 8.21 24.68 -44.72
N VAL A 79 9.51 24.45 -44.95
CA VAL A 79 10.40 25.49 -45.49
C VAL A 79 10.03 25.83 -46.93
N THR A 80 9.67 24.84 -47.75
CA THR A 80 9.24 25.07 -49.13
C THR A 80 7.89 25.81 -49.20
N GLU A 81 6.94 25.51 -48.32
CA GLU A 81 5.69 26.28 -48.19
C GLU A 81 5.96 27.75 -47.86
N TYR A 82 6.79 28.04 -46.86
CA TYR A 82 7.14 29.42 -46.51
C TYR A 82 7.89 30.15 -47.63
N MET A 83 8.77 29.46 -48.36
CA MET A 83 9.43 30.04 -49.53
C MET A 83 8.44 30.39 -50.64
N SER A 84 7.38 29.60 -50.84
CA SER A 84 6.31 29.90 -51.80
C SER A 84 5.49 31.11 -51.39
N GLU A 85 5.11 31.20 -50.11
CA GLU A 85 4.36 32.34 -49.56
C GLU A 85 5.15 33.65 -49.70
N ILE A 86 6.44 33.63 -49.34
CA ILE A 86 7.33 34.78 -49.51
C ILE A 86 7.44 35.21 -50.98
N ALA A 87 7.44 34.27 -51.93
CA ALA A 87 7.50 34.58 -53.35
C ALA A 87 6.19 35.24 -53.88
N GLU A 88 5.03 34.83 -53.36
CA GLU A 88 3.74 35.46 -53.68
C GLU A 88 3.63 36.87 -53.09
N ASP A 89 4.09 37.06 -51.86
CA ASP A 89 4.15 38.37 -51.22
C ASP A 89 5.06 39.34 -52.00
N HIS A 90 6.24 38.87 -52.44
CA HIS A 90 7.13 39.69 -53.27
C HIS A 90 6.47 40.12 -54.60
N LYS A 91 5.70 39.23 -55.26
CA LYS A 91 4.93 39.60 -56.47
C LYS A 91 3.89 40.67 -56.16
N THR A 92 3.21 40.56 -55.03
CA THR A 92 2.17 41.50 -54.60
C THR A 92 2.79 42.87 -54.29
N ILE A 93 3.91 42.90 -53.56
CA ILE A 93 4.67 44.13 -53.28
C ILE A 93 5.16 44.78 -54.57
N GLN A 94 5.60 44.00 -55.56
CA GLN A 94 6.06 44.54 -56.84
C GLN A 94 4.92 45.21 -57.63
N LYS A 95 3.71 44.63 -57.63
CA LYS A 95 2.52 45.27 -58.23
C LYS A 95 2.15 46.58 -57.54
N LEU A 96 2.11 46.59 -56.21
CA LEU A 96 1.80 47.82 -55.47
C LEU A 96 2.84 48.94 -55.72
N ARG A 97 4.12 48.58 -55.89
CA ARG A 97 5.18 49.53 -56.28
C ARG A 97 5.08 50.01 -57.74
N GLN A 98 4.40 49.28 -58.61
CA GLN A 98 4.09 49.70 -59.98
C GLN A 98 2.94 50.72 -59.93
N ASP A 99 1.85 50.39 -59.24
CA ASP A 99 0.66 51.24 -59.11
C ASP A 99 0.99 52.60 -58.48
N ILE A 100 1.87 52.63 -57.47
CA ILE A 100 2.34 53.89 -56.86
C ILE A 100 3.11 54.76 -57.87
N ARG A 101 3.92 54.16 -58.74
CA ARG A 101 4.66 54.91 -59.77
C ARG A 101 3.72 55.48 -60.82
N GLU A 102 2.74 54.70 -61.26
CA GLU A 102 1.72 55.16 -62.21
C GLU A 102 0.88 56.31 -61.65
N ALA A 103 0.54 56.27 -60.35
CA ALA A 103 -0.16 57.36 -59.68
C ALA A 103 0.69 58.64 -59.55
N GLN A 104 2.00 58.50 -59.33
CA GLN A 104 2.94 59.64 -59.29
C GLN A 104 3.07 60.31 -60.67
N ASP A 105 3.23 59.52 -61.73
CA ASP A 105 3.30 60.04 -63.10
C ASP A 105 2.02 60.80 -63.51
N LEU A 106 0.86 60.31 -63.05
CA LEU A 106 -0.45 60.94 -63.28
C LEU A 106 -0.58 62.28 -62.53
N ALA A 107 -0.11 62.34 -61.30
CA ALA A 107 -0.12 63.57 -60.50
C ALA A 107 0.78 64.65 -61.11
N ASP A 108 1.98 64.28 -61.55
CA ASP A 108 2.91 65.21 -62.21
C ASP A 108 2.33 65.73 -63.54
N ALA A 109 1.64 64.88 -64.31
CA ALA A 109 0.96 65.28 -65.53
C ALA A 109 -0.21 66.26 -65.29
N MET A 110 -0.95 66.10 -64.19
CA MET A 110 -2.01 67.04 -63.81
C MET A 110 -1.42 68.40 -63.40
N HIS A 111 -0.35 68.38 -62.60
CA HIS A 111 0.30 69.60 -62.12
C HIS A 111 0.89 70.43 -63.28
N ALA A 112 1.42 69.77 -64.32
CA ALA A 112 1.91 70.43 -65.53
C ALA A 112 0.77 71.10 -66.35
N ARG A 113 -0.42 70.48 -66.41
CA ARG A 113 -1.60 71.06 -67.09
C ARG A 113 -2.12 72.28 -66.35
N GLU A 114 -2.12 72.23 -65.03
CA GLU A 114 -2.57 73.35 -64.19
C GLU A 114 -1.65 74.56 -64.37
N LEU A 115 -0.32 74.36 -64.37
CA LEU A 115 0.65 75.42 -64.61
C LEU A 115 0.43 76.13 -65.97
N HIS A 116 0.16 75.35 -67.02
CA HIS A 116 -0.13 75.88 -68.35
C HIS A 116 -1.44 76.70 -68.38
N SER A 117 -2.47 76.25 -67.67
CA SER A 117 -3.75 76.97 -67.59
C SER A 117 -3.60 78.34 -66.89
N VAL A 118 -2.76 78.42 -65.84
CA VAL A 118 -2.49 79.65 -65.11
C VAL A 118 -1.74 80.67 -65.97
N GLU A 119 -0.75 80.22 -66.76
CA GLU A 119 -0.03 81.08 -67.71
C GLU A 119 -0.97 81.67 -68.77
N THR A 120 -1.91 80.87 -69.30
CA THR A 120 -2.89 81.37 -70.29
C THR A 120 -3.85 82.41 -69.70
N LEU A 121 -4.27 82.25 -68.45
CA LEU A 121 -5.15 83.21 -67.76
C LEU A 121 -4.47 84.57 -67.52
N GLU A 122 -3.16 84.60 -67.23
CA GLU A 122 -2.42 85.87 -67.09
C GLU A 122 -2.31 86.63 -68.40
N THR A 123 -2.17 85.92 -69.53
CA THR A 123 -2.12 86.57 -70.85
C THR A 123 -3.46 87.21 -71.22
N MET A 124 -4.58 86.56 -70.91
CA MET A 124 -5.92 87.12 -71.16
C MET A 124 -6.22 88.35 -70.30
N LYS A 125 -5.81 88.37 -69.02
CA LYS A 125 -5.97 89.55 -68.15
C LYS A 125 -5.25 90.79 -68.68
N LYS A 126 -4.07 90.63 -69.30
CA LYS A 126 -3.33 91.76 -69.92
C LYS A 126 -4.04 92.33 -71.16
N THR A 127 -4.86 91.54 -71.85
CA THR A 127 -5.62 92.00 -73.02
C THR A 127 -6.89 92.78 -72.65
N LEU A 128 -7.57 92.42 -71.55
CA LEU A 128 -8.76 93.13 -71.06
C LEU A 128 -8.46 94.58 -70.64
N VAL A 129 -7.33 94.82 -69.97
CA VAL A 129 -6.91 96.16 -69.50
C VAL A 129 -6.63 97.12 -70.67
N LYS A 130 -6.29 96.61 -71.87
CA LYS A 130 -6.08 97.45 -73.06
C LYS A 130 -7.41 97.93 -73.67
N LEU A 131 -8.45 97.09 -73.65
CA LEU A 131 -9.75 97.40 -74.24
C LEU A 131 -10.57 98.38 -73.38
N GLU A 132 -10.42 98.35 -72.06
CA GLU A 132 -11.10 99.33 -71.17
C GLU A 132 -10.62 100.77 -71.38
N LYS A 133 -9.34 100.98 -71.73
CA LYS A 133 -8.79 102.32 -72.02
C LYS A 133 -9.28 102.92 -73.34
N GLU A 134 -9.69 102.10 -74.30
CA GLU A 134 -10.22 102.57 -75.59
C GLU A 134 -11.70 102.97 -75.50
N LEU A 135 -12.45 102.41 -74.54
CA LEU A 135 -13.87 102.70 -74.32
C LEU A 135 -14.12 104.03 -73.58
N GLU A 136 -13.20 104.49 -72.73
CA GLU A 136 -13.31 105.79 -72.05
C GLU A 136 -13.01 107.00 -72.96
N ALA A 137 -12.28 106.82 -74.07
CA ALA A 137 -11.94 107.90 -74.99
C ALA A 137 -13.10 108.32 -75.93
N ARG A 138 -14.13 107.47 -76.09
CA ARG A 138 -15.25 107.70 -77.03
C ARG A 138 -16.49 108.37 -76.43
N LYS A 139 -16.47 108.75 -75.15
CA LYS A 139 -17.58 109.44 -74.45
C LYS A 139 -17.34 110.94 -74.18
N ARG A 140 -16.60 111.64 -75.05
CA ARG A 140 -16.45 113.11 -75.05
C ARG A 140 -16.95 113.71 -76.38
N ALA A 141 -18.05 114.48 -76.38
CA ALA A 141 -18.40 115.62 -77.26
C ALA A 141 -19.94 115.84 -77.28
N GLY A 142 -20.38 117.09 -77.08
CA GLY A 142 -21.79 117.50 -77.00
C GLY A 142 -22.27 118.41 -78.14
N ASP A 143 -23.57 118.75 -78.04
CA ASP A 143 -24.40 119.88 -78.54
C ASP A 143 -23.95 120.79 -79.71
N ASP A 144 -24.85 121.08 -80.67
CA ASP A 144 -25.54 122.39 -80.81
C ASP A 144 -26.36 122.57 -82.12
N ASP A 145 -27.65 122.91 -81.91
CA ASP A 145 -28.55 123.96 -82.43
C ASP A 145 -28.70 124.46 -83.91
N ALA A 146 -29.94 124.90 -84.17
CA ALA A 146 -30.46 125.99 -85.02
C ALA A 146 -30.67 125.85 -86.56
N GLY A 147 -31.93 126.06 -86.96
CA GLY A 147 -32.27 127.22 -87.83
C GLY A 147 -32.49 127.05 -89.34
N ALA A 148 -33.73 126.68 -89.71
CA ALA A 148 -34.55 127.19 -90.82
C ALA A 148 -34.02 127.26 -92.29
N THR A 149 -34.86 126.68 -93.17
CA THR A 149 -35.02 126.88 -94.63
C THR A 149 -34.16 126.06 -95.61
N SER A 150 -34.58 124.81 -95.87
CA SER A 150 -34.92 124.31 -97.24
C SER A 150 -35.31 122.82 -97.16
N ALA A 151 -36.49 122.56 -96.59
CA ALA A 151 -36.98 121.27 -96.07
C ALA A 151 -37.26 120.15 -97.11
N ALA A 152 -36.74 120.24 -98.33
CA ALA A 152 -36.90 119.18 -99.34
C ALA A 152 -35.65 118.32 -99.54
N LYS A 153 -34.44 118.87 -99.32
CA LYS A 153 -33.17 118.13 -99.52
C LYS A 153 -32.63 117.44 -98.27
N GLU A 154 -33.04 117.86 -97.07
CA GLU A 154 -32.65 117.20 -95.82
C GLU A 154 -33.49 115.93 -95.54
N LYS A 155 -34.74 115.87 -95.99
CA LYS A 155 -35.60 114.70 -95.77
C LYS A 155 -35.02 113.42 -96.39
N GLU A 156 -34.40 113.51 -97.57
CA GLU A 156 -33.76 112.36 -98.22
C GLU A 156 -32.45 111.94 -97.52
N LYS A 157 -31.70 112.90 -96.97
CA LYS A 157 -30.49 112.62 -96.18
C LYS A 157 -30.84 111.99 -94.83
N PHE A 158 -31.84 112.52 -94.13
CA PHE A 158 -32.33 111.94 -92.88
C PHE A 158 -32.99 110.58 -93.07
N GLU A 159 -33.66 110.30 -94.19
CA GLU A 159 -34.17 108.95 -94.47
C GLU A 159 -33.04 107.94 -94.72
N LYS A 160 -31.97 108.33 -95.44
CA LYS A 160 -30.78 107.49 -95.63
C LYS A 160 -29.99 107.30 -94.34
N GLU A 161 -29.89 108.33 -93.51
CA GLU A 161 -29.20 108.27 -92.22
C GLU A 161 -30.00 107.51 -91.17
N LYS A 162 -31.33 107.63 -91.18
CA LYS A 162 -32.25 106.80 -90.41
C LYS A 162 -32.17 105.34 -90.83
N ALA A 163 -32.09 105.03 -92.13
CA ALA A 163 -31.90 103.67 -92.61
C ALA A 163 -30.54 103.08 -92.20
N ARG A 164 -29.46 103.89 -92.22
CA ARG A 164 -28.13 103.49 -91.75
C ARG A 164 -28.11 103.23 -90.24
N LEU A 165 -28.64 104.15 -89.45
CA LEU A 165 -28.72 104.01 -87.99
C LEU A 165 -29.67 102.88 -87.58
N GLN A 166 -30.74 102.62 -88.34
CA GLN A 166 -31.62 101.47 -88.13
C GLN A 166 -30.87 100.16 -88.41
N GLY A 167 -30.07 100.08 -89.48
CA GLY A 167 -29.22 98.93 -89.77
C GLY A 167 -28.12 98.70 -88.72
N GLU A 168 -27.51 99.77 -88.20
CA GLU A 168 -26.54 99.70 -87.10
C GLU A 168 -27.21 99.27 -85.78
N LEU A 169 -28.42 99.75 -85.51
CA LEU A 169 -29.23 99.36 -84.35
C LEU A 169 -29.66 97.89 -84.46
N ASP A 170 -30.09 97.44 -85.63
CA ASP A 170 -30.50 96.05 -85.85
C ASP A 170 -29.29 95.10 -85.79
N GLY A 171 -28.12 95.54 -86.28
CA GLY A 171 -26.84 94.84 -86.11
C GLY A 171 -26.32 94.82 -84.66
N ALA A 172 -26.63 95.85 -83.85
CA ALA A 172 -26.34 95.85 -82.42
C ALA A 172 -27.31 94.94 -81.65
N LYS A 173 -28.59 94.92 -82.02
CA LYS A 173 -29.61 94.02 -81.45
C LYS A 173 -29.31 92.56 -81.71
N THR A 174 -28.87 92.20 -82.93
CA THR A 174 -28.47 90.82 -83.24
C THR A 174 -27.21 90.41 -82.47
N ARG A 175 -26.22 91.30 -82.34
CA ARG A 175 -25.04 91.03 -81.51
C ARG A 175 -25.40 90.86 -80.03
N LEU A 176 -26.28 91.71 -79.50
CA LEU A 176 -26.78 91.60 -78.13
C LEU A 176 -27.56 90.29 -77.92
N ALA A 177 -28.42 89.91 -78.86
CA ALA A 177 -29.15 88.63 -78.80
C ALA A 177 -28.20 87.42 -78.80
N ASN A 178 -27.16 87.44 -79.64
CA ASN A 178 -26.15 86.37 -79.66
C ASN A 178 -25.33 86.33 -78.37
N SER A 179 -24.96 87.49 -77.80
CA SER A 179 -24.26 87.55 -76.52
C SER A 179 -25.14 87.06 -75.35
N LEU A 180 -26.43 87.39 -75.34
CA LEU A 180 -27.37 86.89 -74.34
C LEU A 180 -27.56 85.38 -74.46
N SER A 181 -27.72 84.85 -75.68
CA SER A 181 -27.78 83.40 -75.92
C SER A 181 -26.51 82.68 -75.45
N TYR A 182 -25.34 83.29 -75.65
CA TYR A 182 -24.07 82.72 -75.19
C TYR A 182 -23.92 82.76 -73.67
N ILE A 183 -24.43 83.82 -73.02
CA ILE A 183 -24.47 83.90 -71.55
C ILE A 183 -25.43 82.83 -70.99
N GLU A 184 -26.62 82.66 -71.57
CA GLU A 184 -27.58 81.62 -71.17
C GLU A 184 -26.98 80.21 -71.33
N GLU A 185 -26.21 79.95 -72.40
CA GLU A 185 -25.50 78.69 -72.57
C GLU A 185 -24.40 78.46 -71.52
N LEU A 186 -23.67 79.52 -71.14
CA LEU A 186 -22.64 79.44 -70.11
C LEU A 186 -23.24 79.27 -68.71
N GLU A 187 -24.35 79.95 -68.42
CA GLU A 187 -25.10 79.78 -67.17
C GLU A 187 -25.67 78.36 -67.06
N ALA A 188 -26.23 77.82 -68.13
CA ALA A 188 -26.69 76.43 -68.19
C ALA A 188 -25.55 75.43 -67.96
N LYS A 189 -24.35 75.69 -68.53
CA LYS A 189 -23.16 74.87 -68.29
C LYS A 189 -22.65 74.99 -66.85
N ASN A 190 -22.66 76.18 -66.26
CA ASN A 190 -22.27 76.37 -64.86
C ASN A 190 -23.21 75.63 -63.91
N VAL A 191 -24.53 75.72 -64.11
CA VAL A 191 -25.51 74.96 -63.31
C VAL A 191 -25.31 73.45 -63.49
N SER A 192 -25.01 72.98 -64.71
CA SER A 192 -24.67 71.58 -64.96
C SER A 192 -23.38 71.15 -64.25
N ASN A 193 -22.38 72.02 -64.17
CA ASN A 193 -21.11 71.71 -63.49
C ASN A 193 -21.27 71.77 -61.97
N GLU A 194 -22.02 72.73 -61.42
CA GLU A 194 -22.33 72.81 -60.00
C GLU A 194 -23.11 71.58 -59.52
N THR A 195 -24.08 71.11 -60.31
CA THR A 195 -24.80 69.87 -60.00
C THR A 195 -23.93 68.63 -60.14
N ALA A 196 -22.92 68.62 -61.02
CA ALA A 196 -21.95 67.53 -61.10
C ALA A 196 -20.96 67.54 -59.92
N ILE A 197 -20.51 68.72 -59.49
CA ILE A 197 -19.64 68.89 -58.32
C ILE A 197 -20.37 68.43 -57.06
N ALA A 198 -21.62 68.85 -56.84
CA ALA A 198 -22.41 68.43 -55.68
C ALA A 198 -22.59 66.89 -55.61
N LYS A 199 -22.76 66.23 -56.77
CA LYS A 199 -22.83 64.76 -56.83
C LYS A 199 -21.49 64.09 -56.52
N LEU A 200 -20.38 64.68 -56.96
CA LEU A 200 -19.04 64.16 -56.65
C LEU A 200 -18.69 64.37 -55.17
N GLU A 201 -19.10 65.49 -54.57
CA GLU A 201 -18.97 65.75 -53.13
C GLU A 201 -19.77 64.72 -52.32
N GLU A 202 -21.02 64.44 -52.70
CA GLU A 202 -21.84 63.39 -52.06
C GLU A 202 -21.20 61.99 -52.17
N GLN A 203 -20.62 61.66 -53.34
CA GLN A 203 -19.90 60.40 -53.55
C GLN A 203 -18.61 60.30 -52.73
N ILE A 204 -17.87 61.40 -52.56
CA ILE A 204 -16.66 61.45 -51.73
C ILE A 204 -17.05 61.28 -50.26
N GLU A 205 -18.10 61.96 -49.79
CA GLU A 205 -18.56 61.85 -48.40
C GLU A 205 -19.06 60.43 -48.10
N GLU A 206 -19.74 59.78 -49.04
CA GLU A 206 -20.13 58.37 -48.92
C GLU A 206 -18.92 57.43 -48.91
N ALA A 207 -17.91 57.68 -49.76
CA ALA A 207 -16.67 56.91 -49.80
C ALA A 207 -15.84 57.06 -48.51
N GLU A 208 -15.71 58.28 -47.97
CA GLU A 208 -15.03 58.55 -46.70
C GLU A 208 -15.73 57.85 -45.52
N ASN A 209 -17.06 57.94 -45.47
CA ASN A 209 -17.85 57.26 -44.44
C ASN A 209 -17.71 55.73 -44.53
N ASN A 210 -17.63 55.17 -45.74
CA ASN A 210 -17.37 53.75 -45.95
C ASN A 210 -15.95 53.35 -45.56
N ALA A 211 -14.94 54.17 -45.89
CA ALA A 211 -13.55 53.93 -45.50
C ALA A 211 -13.36 53.95 -43.97
N VAL A 212 -14.00 54.87 -43.25
CA VAL A 212 -13.97 54.92 -41.79
C VAL A 212 -14.63 53.69 -41.16
N ARG A 213 -15.78 53.24 -41.69
CA ARG A 213 -16.42 51.98 -41.23
C ARG A 213 -15.54 50.77 -41.49
N GLN A 214 -14.90 50.71 -42.65
CA GLN A 214 -14.02 49.61 -43.02
C GLN A 214 -12.75 49.60 -42.16
N ASN A 215 -12.15 50.76 -41.86
CA ASN A 215 -11.01 50.87 -40.96
C ASN A 215 -11.35 50.45 -39.53
N ARG A 216 -12.52 50.85 -39.00
CA ARG A 216 -12.99 50.39 -37.68
C ARG A 216 -13.20 48.87 -37.63
N LEU A 217 -13.72 48.29 -38.70
CA LEU A 217 -13.87 46.84 -38.82
C LEU A 217 -12.51 46.13 -38.88
N VAL A 218 -11.54 46.69 -39.61
CA VAL A 218 -10.18 46.15 -39.69
C VAL A 218 -9.47 46.25 -38.34
N GLU A 219 -9.60 47.36 -37.61
CA GLU A 219 -9.04 47.49 -36.25
C GLU A 219 -9.69 46.51 -35.25
N HIS A 220 -11.00 46.34 -35.31
CA HIS A 220 -11.71 45.35 -34.50
C HIS A 220 -11.21 43.92 -34.79
N LEU A 221 -11.13 43.55 -36.07
CA LEU A 221 -10.65 42.23 -36.50
C LEU A 221 -9.17 42.01 -36.16
N LYS A 222 -8.33 43.05 -36.21
CA LYS A 222 -6.94 42.98 -35.74
C LYS A 222 -6.86 42.75 -34.22
N GLY A 223 -7.68 43.46 -33.44
CA GLY A 223 -7.77 43.27 -31.99
C GLY A 223 -8.25 41.86 -31.62
N GLU A 224 -9.27 41.33 -32.31
CA GLU A 224 -9.73 39.95 -32.13
C GLU A 224 -8.66 38.94 -32.55
N SER A 225 -7.94 39.18 -33.64
CA SER A 225 -6.85 38.30 -34.08
C SER A 225 -5.69 38.27 -33.09
N GLU A 226 -5.31 39.40 -32.50
CA GLU A 226 -4.26 39.46 -31.47
C GLU A 226 -4.71 38.78 -30.17
N GLN A 227 -5.96 38.98 -29.76
CA GLN A 227 -6.54 38.26 -28.62
C GLN A 227 -6.57 36.75 -28.86
N LEU A 228 -7.01 36.30 -30.05
CA LEU A 228 -6.99 34.88 -30.40
C LEU A 228 -5.58 34.30 -30.44
N LYS A 229 -4.58 35.08 -30.87
CA LYS A 229 -3.17 34.65 -30.90
C LYS A 229 -2.59 34.49 -29.49
N THR A 230 -2.84 35.46 -28.61
CA THR A 230 -2.44 35.37 -27.20
C THR A 230 -3.16 34.23 -26.46
N GLU A 231 -4.44 33.98 -26.76
CA GLU A 231 -5.15 32.80 -26.25
C GLU A 231 -4.57 31.49 -26.79
N LEU A 232 -4.16 31.43 -28.06
CA LEU A 232 -3.52 30.26 -28.66
C LEU A 232 -2.18 29.95 -28.00
N ASP A 233 -1.35 30.97 -27.75
CA ASP A 233 -0.06 30.82 -27.06
C ASP A 233 -0.26 30.40 -25.58
N ALA A 234 -1.25 30.97 -24.90
CA ALA A 234 -1.63 30.57 -23.54
C ALA A 234 -2.16 29.13 -23.50
N ARG A 235 -2.92 28.69 -24.51
CA ARG A 235 -3.35 27.29 -24.64
C ARG A 235 -2.19 26.37 -25.00
N GLY A 236 -1.27 26.79 -25.85
CA GLY A 236 -0.07 26.05 -26.23
C GLY A 236 0.84 25.75 -25.04
N THR A 237 1.09 26.75 -24.19
CA THR A 237 1.86 26.57 -22.93
C THR A 237 1.14 25.64 -21.93
N LYS A 238 -0.19 25.72 -21.86
CA LYS A 238 -1.02 24.82 -21.03
C LYS A 238 -0.99 23.38 -21.55
N ILE A 239 -1.07 23.19 -22.87
CA ILE A 239 -0.93 21.88 -23.52
C ILE A 239 0.46 21.30 -23.26
N GLY A 240 1.53 22.10 -23.31
CA GLY A 240 2.88 21.67 -22.95
C GLY A 240 2.97 21.17 -21.51
N HIS A 241 2.43 21.93 -20.55
CA HIS A 241 2.37 21.51 -19.13
C HIS A 241 1.53 20.24 -18.92
N LEU A 242 0.41 20.11 -19.64
CA LEU A 242 -0.44 18.93 -19.55
C LEU A 242 0.25 17.70 -20.15
N LYS A 243 0.94 17.84 -21.29
CA LYS A 243 1.74 16.75 -21.87
C LYS A 243 2.84 16.28 -20.92
N GLU A 244 3.54 17.20 -20.25
CA GLU A 244 4.56 16.83 -19.27
C GLU A 244 3.96 16.12 -18.03
N LYS A 245 2.78 16.56 -17.58
CA LYS A 245 2.03 15.88 -16.51
C LYS A 245 1.55 14.49 -16.92
N ILE A 246 1.06 14.33 -18.15
CA ILE A 246 0.66 13.03 -18.71
C ILE A 246 1.85 12.08 -18.73
N LEU A 247 3.02 12.52 -19.22
CA LEU A 247 4.22 11.69 -19.30
C LEU A 247 4.73 11.25 -17.92
N LYS A 248 4.57 12.11 -16.89
CA LYS A 248 4.83 11.77 -15.48
C LYS A 248 3.78 10.81 -14.91
N ALA A 249 2.50 10.97 -15.29
CA ALA A 249 1.42 10.09 -14.91
C ALA A 249 1.58 8.69 -15.53
N GLU A 250 1.95 8.58 -16.81
CA GLU A 250 2.24 7.31 -17.49
C GLU A 250 3.36 6.54 -16.81
N LYS A 251 4.49 7.19 -16.49
CA LYS A 251 5.59 6.56 -15.73
C LYS A 251 5.18 6.11 -14.33
N THR A 252 4.24 6.81 -13.69
CA THR A 252 3.75 6.40 -12.37
C THR A 252 2.72 5.27 -12.47
N ILE A 253 1.86 5.26 -13.49
CA ILE A 253 0.96 4.15 -13.80
C ILE A 253 1.76 2.88 -14.07
N GLU A 254 2.79 2.94 -14.90
CA GLU A 254 3.63 1.79 -15.22
C GLU A 254 4.32 1.20 -13.97
N ARG A 255 4.75 2.06 -13.04
CA ARG A 255 5.30 1.64 -11.74
C ARG A 255 4.22 0.99 -10.85
N ARG A 256 2.99 1.50 -10.88
CA ARG A 256 1.87 0.95 -10.11
C ARG A 256 1.38 -0.37 -10.69
N ASP A 257 1.36 -0.52 -12.00
CA ASP A 257 1.01 -1.78 -12.66
C ASP A 257 1.99 -2.90 -12.30
N ARG A 258 3.30 -2.61 -12.25
CA ARG A 258 4.29 -3.57 -11.74
C ARG A 258 4.08 -3.93 -10.27
N GLN A 259 3.66 -2.97 -9.44
CA GLN A 259 3.34 -3.22 -8.04
C GLN A 259 2.06 -4.05 -7.88
N ILE A 260 1.03 -3.78 -8.67
CA ILE A 260 -0.22 -4.54 -8.70
C ILE A 260 0.07 -5.98 -9.12
N HIS A 261 0.82 -6.19 -10.21
CA HIS A 261 1.23 -7.55 -10.62
C HIS A 261 1.97 -8.29 -9.49
N GLY A 262 2.87 -7.60 -8.78
CA GLY A 262 3.58 -8.18 -7.63
C GLY A 262 2.68 -8.49 -6.42
N ILE A 263 1.61 -7.72 -6.20
CA ILE A 263 0.63 -7.97 -5.13
C ILE A 263 -0.33 -9.09 -5.54
N THR A 264 -0.80 -9.12 -6.79
CA THR A 264 -1.67 -10.17 -7.32
C THR A 264 -1.00 -11.54 -7.24
N ALA A 265 0.28 -11.65 -7.64
CA ALA A 265 1.03 -12.89 -7.51
C ALA A 265 1.19 -13.36 -6.05
N LYS A 266 1.29 -12.42 -5.10
CA LYS A 266 1.35 -12.76 -3.66
C LYS A 266 -0.02 -13.16 -3.11
N LEU A 267 -1.10 -12.54 -3.60
CA LEU A 267 -2.47 -12.89 -3.23
C LEU A 267 -2.82 -14.29 -3.74
N GLU A 268 -2.48 -14.62 -4.98
CA GLU A 268 -2.67 -15.95 -5.57
C GLU A 268 -1.90 -17.02 -4.79
N ALA A 269 -0.65 -16.73 -4.39
CA ALA A 269 0.12 -17.62 -3.53
C ALA A 269 -0.50 -17.81 -2.14
N ALA A 270 -1.01 -16.74 -1.53
CA ALA A 270 -1.67 -16.80 -0.22
C ALA A 270 -3.01 -17.54 -0.27
N GLN A 271 -3.79 -17.39 -1.36
CA GLN A 271 -5.03 -18.12 -1.59
C GLN A 271 -4.77 -19.62 -1.77
N ALA A 272 -3.73 -20.00 -2.52
CA ALA A 272 -3.33 -21.39 -2.65
C ALA A 272 -2.88 -22.00 -1.30
N GLU A 273 -2.21 -21.22 -0.46
CA GLU A 273 -1.82 -21.65 0.89
C GLU A 273 -3.02 -21.78 1.84
N GLU A 274 -4.02 -20.89 1.72
CA GLU A 274 -5.29 -20.97 2.46
C GLU A 274 -6.10 -22.22 2.06
N GLU A 275 -6.24 -22.49 0.76
CA GLU A 275 -6.93 -23.70 0.27
C GLU A 275 -6.23 -24.98 0.74
N ALA A 276 -4.90 -25.02 0.72
CA ALA A 276 -4.12 -26.12 1.26
C ALA A 276 -4.31 -26.29 2.79
N ALA A 277 -4.41 -25.19 3.53
CA ALA A 277 -4.67 -25.21 4.97
C ALA A 277 -6.09 -25.71 5.29
N ILE A 278 -7.10 -25.32 4.49
CA ILE A 278 -8.48 -25.80 4.63
C ILE A 278 -8.56 -27.31 4.42
N HIS A 279 -7.97 -27.82 3.32
CA HIS A 279 -7.93 -29.26 3.07
C HIS A 279 -7.20 -30.04 4.18
N LYS A 280 -6.12 -29.47 4.74
CA LYS A 280 -5.39 -30.08 5.85
C LYS A 280 -6.20 -30.09 7.15
N ALA A 281 -6.95 -29.02 7.43
CA ALA A 281 -7.85 -28.97 8.57
C ALA A 281 -9.01 -29.99 8.46
N GLU A 282 -9.53 -30.18 7.25
CA GLU A 282 -10.57 -31.16 6.95
C GLU A 282 -10.06 -32.61 7.11
N HIS A 283 -8.83 -32.88 6.65
CA HIS A 283 -8.16 -34.16 6.88
C HIS A 283 -7.92 -34.44 8.37
N LEU A 284 -7.45 -33.45 9.14
CA LEU A 284 -7.24 -33.58 10.58
C LEU A 284 -8.55 -33.80 11.34
N ARG A 285 -9.65 -33.16 10.92
CA ARG A 285 -11.00 -33.44 11.47
C ARG A 285 -11.42 -34.89 11.25
N ASN A 286 -11.17 -35.43 10.06
CA ASN A 286 -11.49 -36.83 9.75
C ASN A 286 -10.64 -37.81 10.57
N LEU A 287 -9.36 -37.52 10.77
CA LEU A 287 -8.49 -38.32 11.65
C LEU A 287 -8.93 -38.28 13.12
N LEU A 288 -9.34 -37.11 13.61
CA LEU A 288 -9.83 -36.93 14.99
C LEU A 288 -11.16 -37.66 15.20
N SER A 289 -12.05 -37.66 14.18
CA SER A 289 -13.26 -38.48 14.18
C SER A 289 -12.96 -39.99 14.23
N ALA A 290 -11.99 -40.46 13.45
CA ALA A 290 -11.55 -41.85 13.47
C ALA A 290 -10.93 -42.26 14.82
N ALA A 291 -10.10 -41.39 15.41
CA ALA A 291 -9.49 -41.61 16.73
C ALA A 291 -10.54 -41.64 17.85
N ASN A 292 -11.57 -40.78 17.79
CA ASN A 292 -12.69 -40.81 18.73
C ASN A 292 -13.50 -42.11 18.61
N ALA A 293 -13.76 -42.59 17.38
CA ALA A 293 -14.42 -43.87 17.17
C ALA A 293 -13.59 -45.06 17.70
N GLU A 294 -12.26 -44.95 17.65
CA GLU A 294 -11.36 -45.95 18.23
C GLU A 294 -11.34 -45.86 19.77
N LEU A 295 -11.34 -44.66 20.34
CA LEU A 295 -11.47 -44.41 21.77
C LEU A 295 -12.78 -45.02 22.31
N ASP A 296 -13.91 -44.80 21.65
CA ASP A 296 -15.20 -45.38 22.05
C ASP A 296 -15.17 -46.92 22.05
N ARG A 297 -14.49 -47.54 21.06
CA ARG A 297 -14.26 -48.99 21.04
C ARG A 297 -13.39 -49.46 22.21
N THR A 298 -12.35 -48.69 22.58
CA THR A 298 -11.50 -49.01 23.74
C THR A 298 -12.24 -48.86 25.06
N VAL A 299 -13.11 -47.84 25.19
CA VAL A 299 -13.96 -47.64 26.37
C VAL A 299 -14.95 -48.79 26.52
N LEU A 300 -15.56 -49.26 25.43
CA LEU A 300 -16.42 -50.45 25.41
C LEU A 300 -15.66 -51.72 25.85
N LYS A 301 -14.43 -51.92 25.35
CA LYS A 301 -13.56 -53.03 25.78
C LYS A 301 -13.21 -52.92 27.27
N LEU A 302 -12.86 -51.72 27.75
CA LEU A 302 -12.52 -51.48 29.15
C LEU A 302 -13.71 -51.77 30.07
N ASN A 303 -14.92 -51.34 29.67
CA ASN A 303 -16.15 -51.62 30.41
C ASN A 303 -16.46 -53.11 30.49
N ASN A 304 -16.23 -53.86 29.40
CA ASN A 304 -16.41 -55.31 29.40
C ASN A 304 -15.37 -56.00 30.30
N THR A 305 -14.09 -55.61 30.22
CA THR A 305 -13.05 -56.14 31.12
C THR A 305 -13.31 -55.78 32.60
N GLY A 306 -13.90 -54.61 32.87
CA GLY A 306 -14.31 -54.20 34.21
C GLY A 306 -15.46 -55.04 34.76
N LYS A 307 -16.41 -55.45 33.91
CA LYS A 307 -17.47 -56.41 34.28
C LYS A 307 -16.88 -57.80 34.59
N ASP A 308 -15.93 -58.26 33.80
CA ASP A 308 -15.25 -59.55 34.02
C ASP A 308 -14.43 -59.54 35.32
N LEU A 309 -13.73 -58.44 35.62
CA LEU A 309 -13.00 -58.24 36.88
C LEU A 309 -13.95 -58.19 38.09
N LYS A 310 -15.13 -57.59 37.94
CA LYS A 310 -16.14 -57.57 39.01
C LYS A 310 -16.69 -58.97 39.28
N ASN A 311 -16.98 -59.75 38.24
CA ASN A 311 -17.39 -61.14 38.38
C ASN A 311 -16.30 -62.00 39.07
N ALA A 312 -15.03 -61.79 38.72
CA ALA A 312 -13.91 -62.48 39.38
C ALA A 312 -13.74 -62.08 40.86
N ILE A 313 -14.00 -60.82 41.22
CA ILE A 313 -14.02 -60.35 42.61
C ILE A 313 -15.20 -60.94 43.38
N ASP A 314 -16.37 -61.04 42.75
CA ASP A 314 -17.58 -61.63 43.33
C ASP A 314 -17.41 -63.16 43.55
N ASP A 315 -16.68 -63.86 42.67
CA ASP A 315 -16.32 -65.27 42.88
C ASP A 315 -15.21 -65.45 43.93
N GLY A 316 -14.25 -64.54 43.98
CA GLY A 316 -13.23 -64.48 45.03
C GLY A 316 -13.82 -64.18 46.43
N THR A 317 -14.95 -63.48 46.51
CA THR A 317 -15.67 -63.25 47.77
C THR A 317 -16.55 -64.44 48.17
N LYS A 318 -17.12 -65.19 47.22
CA LYS A 318 -17.78 -66.49 47.49
C LYS A 318 -16.80 -67.51 48.08
N LEU A 319 -15.61 -67.65 47.50
CA LEU A 319 -14.55 -68.55 48.01
C LEU A 319 -14.04 -68.12 49.40
N ARG A 320 -13.99 -66.81 49.68
CA ARG A 320 -13.66 -66.27 51.01
C ARG A 320 -14.72 -66.62 52.05
N ASN A 321 -16.00 -66.61 51.67
CA ASN A 321 -17.12 -66.96 52.53
C ASN A 321 -17.22 -68.47 52.81
N GLU A 322 -16.79 -69.32 51.89
CA GLU A 322 -16.64 -70.77 52.10
C GLU A 322 -15.45 -71.09 53.05
N GLY A 323 -14.32 -70.39 52.90
CA GLY A 323 -13.20 -70.47 53.84
C GLY A 323 -13.58 -70.04 55.27
N ALA A 324 -14.43 -69.03 55.41
CA ALA A 324 -14.95 -68.58 56.71
C ALA A 324 -15.88 -69.61 57.37
N LYS A 325 -16.64 -70.41 56.60
CA LYS A 325 -17.46 -71.52 57.13
C LYS A 325 -16.60 -72.68 57.65
N LEU A 326 -15.52 -73.04 56.94
CA LEU A 326 -14.59 -74.09 57.35
C LEU A 326 -13.79 -73.70 58.61
N ALA A 327 -13.39 -72.43 58.72
CA ALA A 327 -12.74 -71.90 59.92
C ALA A 327 -13.66 -71.95 61.16
N LYS A 328 -14.97 -71.74 61.00
CA LYS A 328 -15.97 -71.80 62.08
C LYS A 328 -16.22 -73.23 62.58
N GLN A 329 -16.14 -74.23 61.70
CA GLN A 329 -16.21 -75.66 62.06
C GLN A 329 -14.95 -76.13 62.81
N ASN A 330 -13.77 -75.62 62.46
CA ASN A 330 -12.52 -75.94 63.16
C ASN A 330 -12.48 -75.34 64.59
N MET A 331 -13.03 -74.15 64.77
CA MET A 331 -13.17 -73.47 66.07
C MET A 331 -14.11 -74.22 67.06
N GLN A 332 -15.10 -74.97 66.55
CA GLN A 332 -16.00 -75.79 67.37
C GLN A 332 -15.36 -77.12 67.84
N GLN A 333 -14.40 -77.66 67.09
CA GLN A 333 -13.63 -78.86 67.49
C GLN A 333 -12.56 -78.53 68.55
N ILE A 334 -11.90 -77.37 68.43
CA ILE A 334 -10.87 -76.91 69.40
C ILE A 334 -11.46 -76.64 70.80
N LYS A 335 -12.70 -76.11 70.88
CA LYS A 335 -13.39 -75.89 72.16
C LYS A 335 -13.80 -77.17 72.91
N LYS A 336 -13.87 -78.33 72.23
CA LYS A 336 -14.13 -79.64 72.87
C LYS A 336 -12.88 -80.29 73.46
N TYR A 337 -11.69 -79.94 72.95
CA TYR A 337 -10.41 -80.47 73.43
C TYR A 337 -9.88 -79.68 74.65
N GLN A 338 -10.09 -78.35 74.66
CA GLN A 338 -9.61 -77.45 75.72
C GLN A 338 -10.35 -77.58 77.06
N LEU A 339 -11.48 -78.28 77.12
CA LEU A 339 -12.26 -78.50 78.35
C LEU A 339 -11.77 -79.70 79.19
N MET A 340 -10.92 -80.59 78.63
CA MET A 340 -10.35 -81.74 79.36
C MET A 340 -8.88 -81.57 79.80
N GLU A 341 -8.13 -80.62 79.22
CA GLU A 341 -6.76 -80.31 79.69
C GLU A 341 -6.69 -79.27 80.82
N ALA A 342 -7.75 -78.47 81.02
CA ALA A 342 -7.78 -77.36 81.97
C ALA A 342 -7.95 -77.73 83.46
N SER A 343 -7.99 -79.03 83.82
CA SER A 343 -8.33 -79.46 85.18
C SER A 343 -7.17 -79.99 86.05
N LYS A 344 -5.89 -80.02 85.60
CA LYS A 344 -4.86 -80.75 86.40
C LYS A 344 -3.51 -80.08 86.69
N ALA A 345 -3.08 -78.99 86.04
CA ALA A 345 -1.68 -78.51 86.24
C ALA A 345 -1.53 -76.99 86.43
N GLY A 346 -2.59 -76.29 86.84
CA GLY A 346 -2.65 -74.83 86.90
C GLY A 346 -2.12 -74.15 88.15
N VAL A 347 -1.61 -74.85 89.18
CA VAL A 347 -1.34 -74.19 90.48
C VAL A 347 0.14 -74.09 90.87
N GLU A 348 1.06 -74.82 90.24
CA GLU A 348 2.49 -74.76 90.62
C GLU A 348 3.41 -74.00 89.63
N SER A 349 2.95 -73.70 88.41
CA SER A 349 3.72 -72.98 87.38
C SER A 349 3.67 -71.44 87.52
N GLU A 350 2.86 -70.89 88.42
CA GLU A 350 2.54 -69.46 88.42
C GLU A 350 3.52 -68.59 89.22
N ARG A 351 4.40 -69.22 90.02
CA ARG A 351 5.41 -68.52 90.84
C ARG A 351 6.69 -68.15 90.07
N GLU A 352 7.13 -68.96 89.11
CA GLU A 352 8.32 -68.68 88.27
C GLU A 352 8.02 -67.67 87.15
N ARG A 353 6.78 -67.65 86.62
CA ARG A 353 6.32 -66.76 85.53
C ARG A 353 6.33 -65.27 85.94
N LEU A 354 6.04 -64.97 87.20
CA LEU A 354 5.98 -63.60 87.72
C LEU A 354 7.36 -62.93 87.83
N ARG A 355 8.46 -63.69 87.89
CA ARG A 355 9.83 -63.11 87.85
C ARG A 355 10.30 -62.71 86.45
N GLN A 356 9.85 -63.41 85.40
CA GLN A 356 10.13 -63.02 84.01
C GLN A 356 9.25 -61.87 83.51
N GLN A 357 8.04 -61.69 84.06
CA GLN A 357 7.16 -60.57 83.70
C GLN A 357 7.69 -59.20 84.15
N VAL A 358 8.43 -59.11 85.26
CA VAL A 358 9.02 -57.83 85.71
C VAL A 358 10.10 -57.33 84.73
N SER A 359 10.94 -58.21 84.17
CA SER A 359 11.97 -57.84 83.18
C SER A 359 11.41 -57.44 81.81
N VAL A 360 10.23 -57.97 81.44
CA VAL A 360 9.51 -57.58 80.22
C VAL A 360 8.81 -56.24 80.44
N MET A 361 8.18 -56.01 81.60
CA MET A 361 7.56 -54.73 81.94
C MET A 361 8.57 -53.58 82.06
N GLU A 362 9.81 -53.82 82.50
CA GLU A 362 10.89 -52.81 82.49
C GLU A 362 11.34 -52.44 81.06
N ARG A 363 11.34 -53.42 80.13
CA ARG A 363 11.60 -53.18 78.70
C ARG A 363 10.44 -52.45 78.03
N ASP A 364 9.20 -52.78 78.37
CA ASP A 364 8.01 -52.11 77.87
C ASP A 364 7.87 -50.68 78.43
N LEU A 365 8.32 -50.41 79.67
CA LEU A 365 8.43 -49.06 80.22
C LEU A 365 9.50 -48.20 79.51
N MET A 366 10.61 -48.80 79.09
CA MET A 366 11.65 -48.12 78.30
C MET A 366 11.21 -47.86 76.85
N LEU A 367 10.52 -48.81 76.22
CA LEU A 367 9.92 -48.62 74.89
C LEU A 367 8.77 -47.59 74.95
N GLY A 368 7.95 -47.63 75.99
CA GLY A 368 6.89 -46.65 76.24
C GLY A 368 7.43 -45.24 76.50
N LYS A 369 8.57 -45.09 77.20
CA LYS A 369 9.24 -43.78 77.35
C LYS A 369 9.83 -43.27 76.02
N LYS A 370 10.42 -44.15 75.20
CA LYS A 370 10.89 -43.79 73.85
C LYS A 370 9.73 -43.40 72.92
N GLN A 371 8.61 -44.12 72.99
CA GLN A 371 7.41 -43.80 72.23
C GLN A 371 6.79 -42.48 72.71
N ALA A 372 6.72 -42.23 74.03
CA ALA A 372 6.23 -40.97 74.57
C ALA A 372 7.12 -39.76 74.20
N GLU A 373 8.45 -39.94 74.09
CA GLU A 373 9.36 -38.91 73.57
C GLU A 373 9.17 -38.67 72.06
N PHE A 374 8.90 -39.73 71.29
CA PHE A 374 8.57 -39.64 69.87
C PHE A 374 7.24 -38.91 69.66
N ASP A 375 6.19 -39.33 70.37
CA ASP A 375 4.86 -38.72 70.34
C ASP A 375 4.92 -37.25 70.79
N LYS A 376 5.79 -36.90 71.75
CA LYS A 376 6.00 -35.50 72.18
C LYS A 376 6.64 -34.66 71.07
N ARG A 377 7.60 -35.21 70.32
CA ARG A 377 8.20 -34.54 69.14
C ARG A 377 7.19 -34.42 68.01
N ASP A 378 6.37 -35.44 67.77
CA ASP A 378 5.30 -35.40 66.78
C ASP A 378 4.22 -34.39 67.15
N ILE A 379 3.85 -34.27 68.43
CA ILE A 379 2.95 -33.23 68.92
C ILE A 379 3.56 -31.83 68.72
N GLU A 380 4.86 -31.64 68.96
CA GLU A 380 5.53 -30.37 68.68
C GLU A 380 5.60 -30.05 67.17
N ASN A 381 5.85 -31.06 66.33
CA ASN A 381 5.83 -30.91 64.88
C ASN A 381 4.42 -30.57 64.37
N LEU A 382 3.38 -31.26 64.85
CA LEU A 382 1.99 -30.97 64.53
C LEU A 382 1.56 -29.59 65.04
N LYS A 383 2.07 -29.12 66.18
CA LYS A 383 1.86 -27.74 66.64
C LYS A 383 2.52 -26.72 65.71
N ARG A 384 3.75 -26.97 65.26
CA ARG A 384 4.41 -26.11 64.27
C ARG A 384 3.67 -26.10 62.93
N GLU A 385 3.21 -27.25 62.47
CA GLU A 385 2.39 -27.37 61.26
C GLU A 385 1.07 -26.62 61.42
N LYS A 386 0.39 -26.75 62.56
CA LYS A 386 -0.82 -25.97 62.88
C LYS A 386 -0.55 -24.46 62.86
N ASP A 387 0.57 -23.99 63.43
CA ASP A 387 0.93 -22.57 63.46
C ASP A 387 1.30 -22.04 62.06
N ILE A 388 1.95 -22.86 61.23
CA ILE A 388 2.24 -22.54 59.82
C ILE A 388 0.94 -22.48 59.01
N LEU A 389 0.02 -23.44 59.22
CA LEU A 389 -1.27 -23.46 58.56
C LEU A 389 -2.15 -22.28 58.98
N LEU A 390 -2.15 -21.90 60.26
CA LEU A 390 -2.84 -20.70 60.75
C LEU A 390 -2.27 -19.42 60.12
N LYS A 391 -0.95 -19.28 60.03
CA LYS A 391 -0.31 -18.14 59.34
C LYS A 391 -0.61 -18.11 57.84
N ASN A 392 -0.62 -19.27 57.19
CA ASN A 392 -0.96 -19.36 55.76
C ASN A 392 -2.45 -19.04 55.51
N MET A 393 -3.34 -19.52 56.36
CA MET A 393 -4.76 -19.19 56.31
C MET A 393 -5.00 -17.69 56.52
N GLN A 394 -4.28 -17.06 57.44
CA GLN A 394 -4.37 -15.62 57.68
C GLN A 394 -3.81 -14.80 56.51
N LYS A 395 -2.76 -15.27 55.83
CA LYS A 395 -2.28 -14.67 54.57
C LYS A 395 -3.32 -14.76 53.45
N ILE A 396 -3.89 -15.95 53.24
CA ILE A 396 -4.95 -16.16 52.23
C ILE A 396 -6.17 -15.30 52.55
N GLN A 397 -6.54 -15.15 53.82
CA GLN A 397 -7.64 -14.29 54.25
C GLN A 397 -7.35 -12.81 53.98
N ASN A 398 -6.14 -12.34 54.25
CA ASN A 398 -5.74 -10.96 53.93
C ASN A 398 -5.70 -10.71 52.42
N GLU A 399 -5.15 -11.63 51.63
CA GLU A 399 -5.16 -11.58 50.16
C GLU A 399 -6.60 -11.59 49.61
N ALA A 400 -7.51 -12.35 50.23
CA ALA A 400 -8.92 -12.35 49.85
C ALA A 400 -9.60 -11.00 50.15
N ILE A 401 -9.26 -10.35 51.28
CA ILE A 401 -9.78 -9.02 51.63
C ILE A 401 -9.23 -7.95 50.67
N GLU A 402 -7.94 -7.99 50.33
CA GLU A 402 -7.33 -7.08 49.35
C GLU A 402 -7.94 -7.26 47.95
N ASN A 403 -8.16 -8.50 47.52
CA ASN A 403 -8.85 -8.80 46.26
C ASN A 403 -10.30 -8.33 46.26
N LEU A 404 -11.01 -8.43 47.39
CA LEU A 404 -12.37 -7.91 47.54
C LEU A 404 -12.40 -6.38 47.41
N HIS A 405 -11.46 -5.69 48.06
CA HIS A 405 -11.34 -4.23 47.97
C HIS A 405 -11.01 -3.76 46.54
N MET A 406 -10.15 -4.51 45.84
CA MET A 406 -9.86 -4.26 44.42
C MET A 406 -11.09 -4.49 43.54
N LEU A 407 -11.90 -5.53 43.81
CA LEU A 407 -13.15 -5.79 43.11
C LEU A 407 -14.17 -4.66 43.32
N ASP A 408 -14.33 -4.17 44.55
CA ASP A 408 -15.23 -3.05 44.86
C ASP A 408 -14.81 -1.77 44.12
N LEU A 409 -13.51 -1.48 44.06
CA LEU A 409 -12.98 -0.33 43.32
C LEU A 409 -13.22 -0.46 41.81
N GLN A 410 -13.04 -1.67 41.26
CA GLN A 410 -13.35 -1.96 39.85
C GLN A 410 -14.86 -1.85 39.57
N GLU A 411 -15.71 -2.27 40.51
CA GLU A 411 -17.16 -2.17 40.36
C GLU A 411 -17.63 -0.70 40.41
N GLN A 412 -17.04 0.13 41.27
CA GLN A 412 -17.30 1.57 41.28
C GLN A 412 -16.86 2.23 39.97
N ARG A 413 -15.70 1.84 39.44
CA ARG A 413 -15.21 2.36 38.14
C ARG A 413 -16.08 1.89 36.97
N ARG A 414 -16.58 0.65 37.01
CA ARG A 414 -17.57 0.16 36.04
C ARG A 414 -18.86 0.99 36.09
N LYS A 415 -19.39 1.29 37.28
CA LYS A 415 -20.59 2.13 37.44
C LYS A 415 -20.39 3.54 36.91
N GLN A 416 -19.21 4.14 37.09
CA GLN A 416 -18.87 5.45 36.50
C GLN A 416 -18.85 5.39 34.97
N LEU A 417 -18.21 4.37 34.39
CA LEU A 417 -18.18 4.19 32.93
C LEU A 417 -19.57 3.90 32.35
N GLU A 418 -20.42 3.14 33.06
CA GLU A 418 -21.81 2.90 32.67
C GLU A 418 -22.62 4.20 32.65
N HIS A 419 -22.42 5.08 33.64
CA HIS A 419 -23.06 6.39 33.67
C HIS A 419 -22.57 7.30 32.52
N GLU A 420 -21.27 7.32 32.24
CA GLU A 420 -20.71 8.07 31.10
C GLU A 420 -21.25 7.54 29.75
N LEU A 421 -21.39 6.22 29.60
CA LEU A 421 -22.00 5.62 28.42
C LEU A 421 -23.48 6.01 28.27
N GLU A 422 -24.23 6.08 29.38
CA GLU A 422 -25.64 6.48 29.37
C GLU A 422 -25.80 7.95 28.97
N VAL A 423 -24.96 8.85 29.51
CA VAL A 423 -24.91 10.27 29.11
C VAL A 423 -24.53 10.43 27.63
N ASN A 424 -23.53 9.68 27.15
CA ASN A 424 -23.16 9.69 25.73
C ASN A 424 -24.27 9.16 24.83
N ASN A 425 -25.00 8.12 25.25
CA ASN A 425 -26.16 7.62 24.51
C ASN A 425 -27.29 8.65 24.43
N MET A 426 -27.55 9.41 25.50
CA MET A 426 -28.49 10.53 25.47
C MET A 426 -28.04 11.62 24.48
N GLN A 427 -26.75 11.96 24.45
CA GLN A 427 -26.17 12.92 23.51
C GLN A 427 -26.33 12.46 22.05
N ILE A 428 -26.04 11.19 21.76
CA ILE A 428 -26.21 10.57 20.43
C ILE A 428 -27.67 10.62 20.01
N ASN A 429 -28.61 10.31 20.90
CA ASN A 429 -30.04 10.38 20.60
C ASN A 429 -30.49 11.82 20.29
N LYS A 430 -29.98 12.82 21.02
CA LYS A 430 -30.24 14.24 20.74
C LYS A 430 -29.70 14.66 19.37
N GLN A 431 -28.49 14.22 19.02
CA GLN A 431 -27.90 14.47 17.71
C GLN A 431 -28.67 13.79 16.57
N ARG A 432 -29.12 12.54 16.76
CA ARG A 432 -29.97 11.83 15.79
C ARG A 432 -31.31 12.54 15.56
N LEU A 433 -31.90 13.13 16.59
CA LEU A 433 -33.12 13.92 16.47
C LEU A 433 -32.90 15.20 15.64
N MET A 434 -31.77 15.88 15.86
CA MET A 434 -31.36 17.05 15.06
C MET A 434 -31.10 16.67 13.60
N ILE A 435 -30.41 15.55 13.34
CA ILE A 435 -30.18 15.05 11.97
C ILE A 435 -31.52 14.82 11.25
N ARG A 436 -32.48 14.14 11.89
CA ARG A 436 -33.82 13.95 11.30
C ARG A 436 -34.56 15.25 11.01
N ASN A 437 -34.39 16.27 11.86
CA ASN A 437 -34.99 17.58 11.60
C ASN A 437 -34.35 18.26 10.38
N PHE A 438 -33.02 18.23 10.26
CA PHE A 438 -32.32 18.77 9.10
C PHE A 438 -32.61 17.98 7.82
N GLU A 439 -32.78 16.66 7.90
CA GLU A 439 -33.21 15.83 6.76
C GLU A 439 -34.59 16.26 6.26
N LYS A 440 -35.57 16.44 7.18
CA LYS A 440 -36.90 16.95 6.83
C LYS A 440 -36.85 18.35 6.22
N GLU A 441 -36.01 19.22 6.75
CA GLU A 441 -35.86 20.60 6.25
C GLU A 441 -35.21 20.61 4.87
N LYS A 442 -34.20 19.77 4.63
CA LYS A 442 -33.59 19.55 3.32
C LYS A 442 -34.61 19.00 2.30
N ASP A 443 -35.44 18.04 2.68
CA ASP A 443 -36.48 17.49 1.79
C ASP A 443 -37.55 18.55 1.48
N ARG A 444 -37.93 19.39 2.46
CA ARG A 444 -38.84 20.54 2.22
C ARG A 444 -38.26 21.55 1.23
N MET A 445 -36.97 21.90 1.37
CA MET A 445 -36.31 22.83 0.45
C MET A 445 -36.18 22.23 -0.96
N LEU A 446 -36.03 20.91 -1.09
CA LEU A 446 -36.06 20.21 -2.37
C LEU A 446 -37.44 20.30 -3.02
N GLU A 447 -38.52 20.06 -2.27
CA GLU A 447 -39.89 20.22 -2.76
C GLU A 447 -40.18 21.66 -3.20
N GLU A 448 -39.74 22.67 -2.42
CA GLU A 448 -39.85 24.08 -2.79
C GLU A 448 -39.07 24.39 -4.09
N THR A 449 -37.89 23.81 -4.27
CA THR A 449 -37.06 24.01 -5.48
C THR A 449 -37.70 23.37 -6.71
N ILE A 450 -38.27 22.16 -6.56
CA ILE A 450 -38.99 21.48 -7.65
C ILE A 450 -40.21 22.31 -8.08
N ALA A 451 -41.01 22.77 -7.11
CA ALA A 451 -42.19 23.59 -7.40
C ALA A 451 -41.83 24.93 -8.09
N LEU A 452 -40.71 25.56 -7.69
CA LEU A 452 -40.23 26.77 -8.35
C LEU A 452 -39.74 26.51 -9.78
N ASN A 453 -39.07 25.38 -10.02
CA ASN A 453 -38.64 25.00 -11.37
C ASN A 453 -39.82 24.67 -12.28
N GLU A 454 -40.82 23.94 -11.80
CA GLU A 454 -42.06 23.70 -12.56
C GLU A 454 -42.73 25.01 -12.95
N LYS A 455 -42.73 26.01 -12.05
CA LYS A 455 -43.27 27.34 -12.33
C LYS A 455 -42.44 28.14 -13.34
N ILE A 456 -41.12 27.97 -13.34
CA ILE A 456 -40.24 28.54 -14.36
C ILE A 456 -40.56 27.91 -15.71
N ASP A 457 -40.69 26.59 -15.78
CA ASP A 457 -40.99 25.88 -17.03
C ASP A 457 -42.36 26.31 -17.61
N GLU A 458 -43.39 26.44 -16.76
CA GLU A 458 -44.70 26.98 -17.15
C GLU A 458 -44.60 28.39 -17.75
N ILE A 459 -43.90 29.31 -17.08
CA ILE A 459 -43.72 30.70 -17.55
C ILE A 459 -42.92 30.71 -18.86
N THR A 460 -41.91 29.84 -18.97
CA THR A 460 -41.06 29.76 -20.16
C THR A 460 -41.86 29.29 -21.37
N GLU A 461 -42.75 28.32 -21.17
CA GLU A 461 -43.64 27.85 -22.23
C GLU A 461 -44.71 28.89 -22.60
N GLU A 462 -45.25 29.64 -21.63
CA GLU A 462 -46.15 30.77 -21.90
C GLU A 462 -45.44 31.86 -22.74
N VAL A 463 -44.21 32.23 -22.39
CA VAL A 463 -43.41 33.18 -23.18
C VAL A 463 -43.19 32.65 -24.59
N ARG A 464 -42.96 31.34 -24.75
CA ARG A 464 -42.78 30.71 -26.06
C ARG A 464 -44.03 30.80 -26.93
N LEU A 465 -45.21 30.51 -26.36
CA LEU A 465 -46.51 30.66 -27.03
C LEU A 465 -46.78 32.12 -27.41
N ARG A 466 -46.55 33.08 -26.50
CA ARG A 466 -46.69 34.51 -26.80
C ARG A 466 -45.74 34.99 -27.90
N THR A 467 -44.53 34.43 -27.95
CA THR A 467 -43.55 34.76 -29.00
C THR A 467 -44.02 34.24 -30.37
N ALA A 468 -44.64 33.05 -30.42
CA ALA A 468 -45.26 32.52 -31.62
C ALA A 468 -46.44 33.40 -32.10
N ASP A 469 -47.33 33.80 -31.19
CA ASP A 469 -48.45 34.71 -31.49
C ASP A 469 -47.96 36.05 -32.08
N ILE A 470 -46.89 36.62 -31.51
CA ILE A 470 -46.28 37.86 -32.03
C ILE A 470 -45.74 37.66 -33.45
N LEU A 471 -45.17 36.50 -33.74
CA LEU A 471 -44.62 36.16 -35.05
C LEU A 471 -45.73 36.07 -36.10
N ASP A 472 -46.85 35.42 -35.75
CA ASP A 472 -48.02 35.29 -36.62
C ASP A 472 -48.71 36.64 -36.83
N LEU A 473 -48.87 37.46 -35.78
CA LEU A 473 -49.40 38.83 -35.89
C LEU A 473 -48.52 39.72 -36.75
N LYS A 474 -47.19 39.62 -36.63
CA LYS A 474 -46.23 40.34 -37.51
C LYS A 474 -46.30 39.88 -38.96
N LYS A 475 -46.68 38.62 -39.22
CA LYS A 475 -46.88 38.09 -40.56
C LYS A 475 -48.20 38.61 -41.16
N ALA A 476 -49.29 38.55 -40.40
CA ALA A 476 -50.59 39.11 -40.78
C ALA A 476 -50.50 40.63 -41.05
N LEU A 477 -49.78 41.38 -40.20
CA LEU A 477 -49.56 42.82 -40.40
C LEU A 477 -48.81 43.12 -41.71
N ARG A 478 -47.80 42.31 -42.07
CA ARG A 478 -47.08 42.44 -43.34
C ARG A 478 -48.00 42.16 -44.53
N GLU A 479 -48.84 41.13 -44.43
CA GLU A 479 -49.81 40.79 -45.47
C GLU A 479 -50.86 41.89 -45.68
N GLU A 480 -51.39 42.48 -44.60
CA GLU A 480 -52.32 43.62 -44.68
C GLU A 480 -51.64 44.91 -45.19
N THR A 481 -50.38 45.14 -44.84
CA THR A 481 -49.60 46.27 -45.38
C THR A 481 -49.42 46.13 -46.90
N ILE A 482 -49.15 44.92 -47.39
CA ILE A 482 -49.03 44.63 -48.82
C ILE A 482 -50.39 44.80 -49.53
N LYS A 483 -51.49 44.35 -48.93
CA LYS A 483 -52.85 44.53 -49.49
C LYS A 483 -53.25 46.00 -49.55
N SER A 484 -52.96 46.79 -48.51
CA SER A 484 -53.20 48.24 -48.49
C SER A 484 -52.44 48.97 -49.61
N ARG A 485 -51.17 48.59 -49.83
CA ARG A 485 -50.37 49.11 -50.96
C ARG A 485 -50.98 48.78 -52.32
N LYS A 486 -51.48 47.55 -52.51
CA LYS A 486 -52.16 47.13 -53.75
C LYS A 486 -53.47 47.89 -53.98
N LEU A 487 -54.24 48.17 -52.93
CA LEU A 487 -55.48 48.94 -53.00
C LEU A 487 -55.23 50.42 -53.33
N SER A 488 -54.14 51.01 -52.83
CA SER A 488 -53.73 52.37 -53.19
C SER A 488 -53.43 52.49 -54.69
N VAL A 489 -52.69 51.52 -55.25
CA VAL A 489 -52.34 51.50 -56.69
C VAL A 489 -53.58 51.34 -57.59
N ALA A 490 -54.55 50.52 -57.17
CA ALA A 490 -55.81 50.35 -57.91
C ALA A 490 -56.73 51.59 -57.85
N LEU A 491 -56.67 52.36 -56.76
CA LEU A 491 -57.47 53.58 -56.58
C LEU A 491 -56.92 54.76 -57.42
N ASP A 492 -55.61 54.79 -57.67
CA ASP A 492 -55.00 55.76 -58.59
C ASP A 492 -55.27 55.41 -60.07
N ALA A 493 -55.32 54.13 -60.42
CA ALA A 493 -55.66 53.67 -61.79
C ALA A 493 -57.12 54.02 -62.19
N THR A 494 -58.08 53.82 -61.28
CA THR A 494 -59.51 54.14 -61.53
C THR A 494 -59.80 55.64 -61.57
N ARG A 495 -58.95 56.46 -60.93
CA ARG A 495 -58.98 57.93 -61.06
C ARG A 495 -58.48 58.41 -62.43
N ALA A 496 -57.50 57.71 -63.02
CA ALA A 496 -56.98 58.01 -64.36
C ALA A 496 -57.97 57.64 -65.48
N GLU A 497 -58.71 56.53 -65.34
CA GLU A 497 -59.69 56.06 -66.34
C GLU A 497 -60.91 56.99 -66.50
N ARG A 498 -61.36 57.62 -65.42
CA ARG A 498 -62.48 58.58 -65.43
C ARG A 498 -62.14 59.87 -66.21
N ASN A 499 -60.90 60.32 -66.11
CA ASN A 499 -60.43 61.54 -66.78
C ASN A 499 -60.10 61.28 -68.27
N MET A 500 -59.80 60.04 -68.64
CA MET A 500 -59.54 59.60 -70.02
C MET A 500 -60.78 59.64 -70.93
N LEU A 501 -61.95 59.20 -70.46
CA LEU A 501 -63.15 59.10 -71.31
C LEU A 501 -63.71 60.45 -71.78
N HIS A 502 -63.45 61.52 -71.04
CA HIS A 502 -63.91 62.87 -71.36
C HIS A 502 -62.96 63.64 -72.30
N LYS A 503 -61.72 63.13 -72.44
CA LYS A 503 -60.64 63.67 -73.28
C LYS A 503 -60.63 63.02 -74.68
N ASN A 504 -60.92 61.72 -74.74
CA ASN A 504 -60.94 60.90 -75.96
C ASN A 504 -62.01 61.30 -77.00
N TYR A 505 -63.06 62.03 -76.63
CA TYR A 505 -64.09 62.50 -77.57
C TYR A 505 -63.64 63.76 -78.33
N THR A 506 -62.83 64.60 -77.70
CA THR A 506 -62.37 65.89 -78.24
C THR A 506 -61.05 65.73 -79.00
N GLU A 507 -60.20 64.77 -78.62
CA GLU A 507 -58.90 64.49 -79.26
C GLU A 507 -59.01 63.73 -80.60
N ALA A 508 -60.12 63.03 -80.87
CA ALA A 508 -60.34 62.30 -82.13
C ALA A 508 -60.52 63.21 -83.37
N LEU A 509 -60.84 64.49 -83.18
CA LEU A 509 -60.99 65.46 -84.25
C LEU A 509 -59.66 66.18 -84.60
N ASP A 510 -58.71 66.26 -83.67
CA ASP A 510 -57.42 66.97 -83.84
C ASP A 510 -56.25 65.99 -84.15
N GLU A 511 -56.37 64.69 -83.83
CA GLU A 511 -55.28 63.70 -83.99
C GLU A 511 -54.94 63.29 -85.44
N ILE A 512 -55.78 63.55 -86.42
CA ILE A 512 -55.47 63.22 -87.83
C ILE A 512 -54.32 64.10 -88.36
N GLN A 513 -54.12 65.30 -87.79
CA GLN A 513 -53.16 66.28 -88.29
C GLN A 513 -51.76 66.14 -87.64
N ASP A 514 -51.70 65.65 -86.39
CA ASP A 514 -50.46 65.51 -85.60
C ASP A 514 -49.70 64.19 -85.82
N LEU A 515 -50.36 63.13 -86.32
CA LEU A 515 -49.74 61.80 -86.50
C LEU A 515 -48.59 61.77 -87.53
N LYS A 516 -48.44 62.79 -88.37
CA LYS A 516 -47.29 62.94 -89.28
C LYS A 516 -46.03 63.50 -88.63
N GLN A 517 -46.12 64.21 -87.50
CA GLN A 517 -44.97 64.75 -86.74
C GLN A 517 -44.48 63.79 -85.64
N LYS A 518 -45.38 63.00 -85.04
CA LYS A 518 -45.08 62.04 -83.95
C LYS A 518 -44.15 60.88 -84.35
N LEU A 519 -44.14 60.47 -85.63
CA LEU A 519 -43.29 59.37 -86.15
C LEU A 519 -41.78 59.66 -86.05
N LYS A 520 -41.35 60.93 -86.06
CA LYS A 520 -39.93 61.31 -85.89
C LYS A 520 -39.46 61.32 -84.43
N MET A 521 -40.35 61.57 -83.47
CA MET A 521 -40.02 61.61 -82.04
C MET A 521 -39.96 60.20 -81.41
N LEU A 522 -40.78 59.27 -81.91
CA LEU A 522 -40.77 57.86 -81.45
C LEU A 522 -39.45 57.13 -81.75
N ALA A 523 -38.73 57.50 -82.80
CA ALA A 523 -37.42 56.94 -83.10
C ALA A 523 -36.33 57.32 -82.06
N TYR A 524 -36.46 58.48 -81.42
CA TYR A 524 -35.52 58.95 -80.40
C TYR A 524 -35.80 58.33 -79.01
N GLN A 525 -37.08 58.09 -78.69
CA GLN A 525 -37.49 57.46 -77.43
C GLN A 525 -37.15 55.96 -77.35
N ILE A 526 -37.10 55.27 -78.49
CA ILE A 526 -36.67 53.85 -78.54
C ILE A 526 -35.21 53.70 -78.11
N GLU A 527 -34.35 54.66 -78.44
CA GLU A 527 -32.92 54.57 -78.14
C GLU A 527 -32.61 54.89 -76.67
N GLN A 528 -33.38 55.78 -76.06
CA GLN A 528 -33.30 56.07 -74.62
C GLN A 528 -33.80 54.89 -73.76
N LEU A 529 -34.84 54.18 -74.21
CA LEU A 529 -35.34 52.98 -73.50
C LEU A 529 -34.41 51.77 -73.61
N LYS A 530 -33.62 51.66 -74.69
CA LYS A 530 -32.57 50.62 -74.80
C LYS A 530 -31.43 50.85 -73.80
N GLU A 531 -31.08 52.12 -73.55
CA GLU A 531 -30.05 52.50 -72.59
C GLU A 531 -30.50 52.22 -71.13
N ASP A 532 -31.77 52.49 -70.81
CA ASP A 532 -32.37 52.13 -69.51
C ASP A 532 -32.46 50.61 -69.26
N ILE A 533 -32.73 49.82 -70.31
CA ILE A 533 -32.75 48.36 -70.23
C ILE A 533 -31.32 47.83 -69.98
N SER A 534 -30.33 48.35 -70.69
CA SER A 534 -28.90 48.04 -70.48
C SER A 534 -28.45 48.38 -69.06
N GLY A 535 -28.86 49.54 -68.53
CA GLY A 535 -28.63 49.95 -67.15
C GLY A 535 -29.23 48.98 -66.13
N LYS A 536 -30.49 48.54 -66.33
CA LYS A 536 -31.15 47.58 -65.42
C LYS A 536 -30.56 46.17 -65.50
N GLU A 537 -30.14 45.71 -66.68
CA GLU A 537 -29.44 44.42 -66.84
C GLU A 537 -28.08 44.41 -66.14
N SER A 538 -27.35 45.53 -66.18
CA SER A 538 -26.10 45.67 -65.41
C SER A 538 -26.36 45.65 -63.90
N GLY A 539 -27.40 46.35 -63.40
CA GLY A 539 -27.78 46.34 -62.00
C GLY A 539 -28.20 44.95 -61.50
N LEU A 540 -28.93 44.19 -62.31
CA LEU A 540 -29.36 42.83 -61.99
C LEU A 540 -28.16 41.88 -61.82
N LYS A 541 -27.17 41.94 -62.72
CA LYS A 541 -25.94 41.14 -62.63
C LYS A 541 -25.14 41.47 -61.36
N THR A 542 -25.10 42.74 -60.95
CA THR A 542 -24.43 43.15 -59.70
C THR A 542 -25.16 42.60 -58.47
N CYS A 543 -26.49 42.63 -58.48
CA CYS A 543 -27.30 42.03 -57.41
C CYS A 543 -27.16 40.50 -57.34
N GLU A 544 -27.15 39.80 -58.48
CA GLU A 544 -26.90 38.36 -58.53
C GLU A 544 -25.50 38.00 -58.00
N GLY A 545 -24.49 38.80 -58.33
CA GLY A 545 -23.14 38.66 -57.79
C GLY A 545 -23.05 38.86 -56.27
N LEU A 546 -23.78 39.83 -55.72
CA LEU A 546 -23.88 40.06 -54.27
C LEU A 546 -24.63 38.93 -53.56
N LEU A 547 -25.70 38.42 -54.18
CA LEU A 547 -26.50 37.33 -53.63
C LEU A 547 -25.70 36.01 -53.62
N ALA A 548 -24.92 35.74 -54.66
CA ALA A 548 -23.99 34.61 -54.69
C ALA A 548 -22.90 34.72 -53.60
N LYS A 549 -22.34 35.91 -53.36
CA LYS A 549 -21.38 36.15 -52.27
C LYS A 549 -22.01 35.96 -50.89
N CYS A 550 -23.24 36.44 -50.68
CA CYS A 550 -23.99 36.24 -49.44
C CYS A 550 -24.30 34.75 -49.19
N ASN A 551 -24.72 34.01 -50.21
CA ASN A 551 -24.98 32.57 -50.09
C ASN A 551 -23.72 31.78 -49.72
N LYS A 552 -22.59 32.08 -50.38
CA LYS A 552 -21.30 31.46 -50.06
C LYS A 552 -20.84 31.76 -48.64
N ARG A 553 -21.10 32.98 -48.14
CA ARG A 553 -20.82 33.36 -46.75
C ARG A 553 -21.76 32.67 -45.75
N ASN A 554 -23.02 32.47 -46.10
CA ASN A 554 -23.96 31.69 -45.31
C ASN A 554 -23.56 30.22 -45.22
N GLU A 555 -23.09 29.61 -46.31
CA GLU A 555 -22.57 28.25 -46.32
C GLU A 555 -21.29 28.12 -45.47
N GLN A 556 -20.37 29.09 -45.55
CA GLN A 556 -19.20 29.15 -44.68
C GLN A 556 -19.59 29.25 -43.19
N LEU A 557 -20.51 30.16 -42.83
CA LEU A 557 -20.98 30.30 -41.46
C LEU A 557 -21.69 29.04 -40.95
N ARG A 558 -22.44 28.34 -41.81
CA ARG A 558 -23.04 27.04 -41.45
C ARG A 558 -21.98 25.97 -41.20
N ALA A 559 -20.93 25.91 -42.02
CA ALA A 559 -19.82 24.99 -41.80
C ALA A 559 -19.06 25.31 -40.51
N GLU A 560 -18.83 26.59 -40.20
CA GLU A 560 -18.19 27.05 -38.96
C GLU A 560 -19.02 26.71 -37.72
N ILE A 561 -20.34 26.93 -37.77
CA ILE A 561 -21.27 26.56 -36.68
C ILE A 561 -21.25 25.04 -36.47
N GLN A 562 -21.27 24.24 -37.55
CA GLN A 562 -21.24 22.79 -37.44
C GLN A 562 -19.91 22.29 -36.86
N ALA A 563 -18.79 22.88 -37.27
CA ALA A 563 -17.47 22.59 -36.70
C ALA A 563 -17.40 23.00 -35.21
N GLY A 564 -18.02 24.12 -34.83
CA GLY A 564 -18.15 24.56 -33.45
C GLY A 564 -18.97 23.61 -32.57
N LEU A 565 -20.07 23.06 -33.10
CA LEU A 565 -20.91 22.09 -32.40
C LEU A 565 -20.18 20.77 -32.15
N VAL A 566 -19.39 20.28 -33.11
CA VAL A 566 -18.56 19.07 -32.93
C VAL A 566 -17.53 19.30 -31.82
N LYS A 567 -16.79 20.42 -31.86
CA LYS A 567 -15.83 20.80 -30.82
C LYS A 567 -16.47 20.94 -29.44
N LEU A 568 -17.68 21.49 -29.36
CA LEU A 568 -18.44 21.58 -28.11
C LEU A 568 -18.81 20.19 -27.57
N SER A 569 -19.18 19.25 -28.45
CA SER A 569 -19.51 17.88 -28.07
C SER A 569 -18.28 17.12 -27.55
N GLU A 570 -17.13 17.28 -28.20
CA GLU A 570 -15.84 16.72 -27.78
C GLU A 570 -15.43 17.29 -26.42
N ALA A 571 -15.50 18.61 -26.25
CA ALA A 571 -15.21 19.25 -24.96
C ALA A 571 -16.14 18.80 -23.84
N ARG A 572 -17.43 18.52 -24.13
CA ARG A 572 -18.36 17.96 -23.14
C ARG A 572 -18.02 16.52 -22.78
N ALA A 573 -17.60 15.70 -23.74
CA ALA A 573 -17.14 14.34 -23.49
C ALA A 573 -15.86 14.34 -22.63
N ASP A 574 -14.92 15.24 -22.91
CA ASP A 574 -13.70 15.42 -22.13
C ASP A 574 -14.00 15.86 -20.69
N ILE A 575 -14.91 16.83 -20.50
CA ILE A 575 -15.34 17.26 -19.17
C ILE A 575 -15.99 16.10 -18.39
N ALA A 576 -16.79 15.26 -19.05
CA ALA A 576 -17.40 14.11 -18.41
C ALA A 576 -16.34 13.07 -17.99
N ALA A 577 -15.36 12.79 -18.87
CA ALA A 577 -14.25 11.89 -18.57
C ALA A 577 -13.40 12.41 -17.40
N LEU A 578 -13.09 13.72 -17.39
CA LEU A 578 -12.34 14.36 -16.31
C LEU A 578 -13.08 14.32 -14.97
N ARG A 579 -14.41 14.50 -14.96
CA ARG A 579 -15.21 14.35 -13.72
C ARG A 579 -15.22 12.92 -13.20
N GLN A 580 -15.24 11.93 -14.10
CA GLN A 580 -15.13 10.52 -13.70
C GLN A 580 -13.77 10.21 -13.08
N GLU A 581 -12.69 10.76 -13.67
CA GLU A 581 -11.35 10.60 -13.14
C GLU A 581 -11.15 11.35 -11.81
N GLU A 582 -11.72 12.55 -11.66
CA GLU A 582 -11.74 13.28 -10.39
C GLU A 582 -12.44 12.45 -9.28
N ALA A 583 -13.59 11.84 -9.58
CA ALA A 583 -14.28 10.97 -8.64
C ALA A 583 -13.44 9.72 -8.28
N ARG A 584 -12.72 9.15 -9.25
CA ARG A 584 -11.82 8.01 -9.02
C ARG A 584 -10.62 8.40 -8.15
N LEU A 585 -9.97 9.52 -8.45
CA LEU A 585 -8.84 10.04 -7.67
C LEU A 585 -9.27 10.39 -6.23
N ASN A 586 -10.45 10.98 -6.05
CA ASN A 586 -10.99 11.26 -4.71
C ASN A 586 -11.22 9.99 -3.88
N ARG A 587 -11.69 8.89 -4.50
CA ARG A 587 -11.77 7.59 -3.81
C ARG A 587 -10.39 7.07 -3.41
N ILE A 588 -9.41 7.13 -4.30
CA ILE A 588 -8.04 6.70 -3.99
C ILE A 588 -7.44 7.52 -2.84
N VAL A 589 -7.69 8.84 -2.82
CA VAL A 589 -7.25 9.70 -1.72
C VAL A 589 -7.91 9.31 -0.40
N GLN A 590 -9.24 9.07 -0.39
CA GLN A 590 -9.95 8.63 0.81
C GLN A 590 -9.46 7.26 1.31
N GLU A 591 -9.23 6.30 0.40
CA GLU A 591 -8.67 4.99 0.74
C GLU A 591 -7.24 5.12 1.29
N GLY A 592 -6.42 5.99 0.69
CA GLY A 592 -5.07 6.31 1.15
C GLY A 592 -5.05 6.96 2.53
N ASP A 593 -5.95 7.91 2.79
CA ASP A 593 -6.09 8.54 4.10
C ASP A 593 -6.58 7.56 5.17
N ALA A 594 -7.52 6.67 4.83
CA ALA A 594 -7.99 5.60 5.72
C ALA A 594 -6.87 4.59 6.03
N ALA A 595 -6.07 4.20 5.04
CA ALA A 595 -4.91 3.34 5.22
C ALA A 595 -3.84 4.02 6.10
N ARG A 596 -3.57 5.31 5.87
CA ARG A 596 -2.64 6.10 6.69
C ARG A 596 -3.11 6.18 8.15
N ALA A 597 -4.40 6.40 8.39
CA ALA A 597 -4.97 6.43 9.73
C ALA A 597 -4.85 5.07 10.44
N LYS A 598 -5.06 3.95 9.73
CA LYS A 598 -4.83 2.60 10.26
C LYS A 598 -3.36 2.38 10.64
N LEU A 599 -2.43 2.71 9.75
CA LEU A 599 -0.99 2.57 10.00
C LEU A 599 -0.52 3.43 11.18
N MET A 600 -1.05 4.65 11.35
CA MET A 600 -0.75 5.47 12.53
C MET A 600 -1.24 4.83 13.82
N LYS A 601 -2.44 4.26 13.82
CA LYS A 601 -2.99 3.55 14.98
C LYS A 601 -2.18 2.29 15.32
N GLU A 602 -1.74 1.54 14.31
CA GLU A 602 -0.85 0.39 14.50
C GLU A 602 0.51 0.81 15.06
N LEU A 603 1.09 1.91 14.57
CA LEU A 603 2.35 2.45 15.08
C LEU A 603 2.22 2.91 16.54
N GLU A 604 1.12 3.57 16.90
CA GLU A 604 0.82 3.94 18.29
C GLU A 604 0.65 2.69 19.18
N GLY A 605 -0.01 1.65 18.66
CA GLY A 605 -0.08 0.33 19.30
C GLY A 605 1.30 -0.28 19.56
N LEU A 606 2.17 -0.30 18.54
CA LEU A 606 3.55 -0.81 18.65
C LEU A 606 4.40 0.02 19.61
N MET A 607 4.20 1.34 19.66
CA MET A 607 4.88 2.21 20.63
C MET A 607 4.45 1.87 22.06
N ASN A 608 3.14 1.67 22.28
CA ASN A 608 2.63 1.25 23.58
C ASN A 608 3.15 -0.13 23.99
N GLU A 609 3.19 -1.09 23.06
CA GLU A 609 3.78 -2.41 23.31
C GLU A 609 5.28 -2.31 23.66
N ARG A 610 6.04 -1.52 22.90
CA ARG A 610 7.46 -1.24 23.18
C ARG A 610 7.63 -0.66 24.59
N ASP A 611 6.80 0.30 24.97
CA ASP A 611 6.90 0.97 26.27
C ASP A 611 6.53 0.03 27.43
N VAL A 612 5.52 -0.82 27.24
CA VAL A 612 5.17 -1.87 28.21
C VAL A 612 6.30 -2.88 28.37
N VAL A 613 6.87 -3.37 27.26
CA VAL A 613 8.02 -4.30 27.28
C VAL A 613 9.24 -3.62 27.89
N GLY A 614 9.49 -2.35 27.58
CA GLY A 614 10.54 -1.54 28.19
C GLY A 614 10.38 -1.42 29.70
N ALA A 615 9.18 -1.12 30.19
CA ALA A 615 8.89 -1.07 31.61
C ALA A 615 9.05 -2.44 32.30
N GLN A 616 8.64 -3.53 31.64
CA GLN A 616 8.84 -4.89 32.15
C GLN A 616 10.33 -5.26 32.23
N LEU A 617 11.12 -4.90 31.22
CA LEU A 617 12.57 -5.12 31.20
C LEU A 617 13.26 -4.38 32.35
N VAL A 618 12.90 -3.12 32.60
CA VAL A 618 13.43 -2.34 33.73
C VAL A 618 13.11 -3.03 35.05
N ARG A 619 11.83 -3.40 35.28
CA ARG A 619 11.43 -4.12 36.50
C ARG A 619 12.18 -5.43 36.70
N ARG A 620 12.41 -6.19 35.62
CA ARG A 620 13.17 -7.45 35.68
C ARG A 620 14.65 -7.20 35.97
N ASN A 621 15.23 -6.12 35.45
CA ASN A 621 16.59 -5.72 35.75
C ASN A 621 16.75 -5.30 37.22
N ASP A 622 15.77 -4.57 37.77
CA ASP A 622 15.73 -4.22 39.19
C ASP A 622 15.60 -5.46 40.07
N GLU A 623 14.75 -6.43 39.69
CA GLU A 623 14.61 -7.72 40.38
C GLU A 623 15.93 -8.51 40.36
N ILE A 624 16.60 -8.57 39.21
CA ILE A 624 17.91 -9.21 39.07
C ILE A 624 18.94 -8.52 39.99
N SER A 625 18.95 -7.19 40.04
CA SER A 625 19.85 -6.42 40.91
C SER A 625 19.60 -6.70 42.39
N LEU A 626 18.33 -6.76 42.81
CA LEU A 626 17.92 -7.17 44.15
C LEU A 626 18.36 -8.60 44.49
N LEU A 627 18.25 -9.53 43.54
CA LEU A 627 18.71 -10.91 43.71
C LEU A 627 20.23 -11.00 43.86
N TYR A 628 21.00 -10.24 43.09
CA TYR A 628 22.45 -10.18 43.24
C TYR A 628 22.86 -9.65 44.61
N GLU A 629 22.22 -8.58 45.10
CA GLU A 629 22.52 -8.06 46.43
C GLU A 629 22.11 -9.06 47.52
N LYS A 630 20.99 -9.77 47.35
CA LYS A 630 20.58 -10.84 48.27
C LYS A 630 21.59 -12.00 48.29
N ILE A 631 22.08 -12.45 47.14
CA ILE A 631 23.13 -13.48 47.04
C ILE A 631 24.38 -12.99 47.78
N ARG A 632 24.81 -11.75 47.53
CA ARG A 632 25.98 -11.16 48.20
C ARG A 632 25.85 -11.15 49.72
N ILE A 633 24.69 -10.76 50.26
CA ILE A 633 24.43 -10.77 51.71
C ILE A 633 24.48 -12.21 52.25
N LEU A 634 23.90 -13.17 51.54
CA LEU A 634 23.92 -14.58 51.93
C LEU A 634 25.34 -15.16 51.89
N GLU A 635 26.16 -14.82 50.90
CA GLU A 635 27.56 -15.22 50.81
C GLU A 635 28.38 -14.69 51.99
N VAL A 636 28.23 -13.40 52.33
CA VAL A 636 28.91 -12.79 53.50
C VAL A 636 28.46 -13.49 54.79
N THR A 637 27.16 -13.79 54.91
CA THR A 637 26.61 -14.49 56.08
C THR A 637 27.14 -15.92 56.19
N LEU A 638 27.23 -16.62 55.06
CA LEU A 638 27.77 -17.97 54.97
C LEU A 638 29.25 -18.00 55.37
N GLN A 639 30.08 -17.11 54.80
CA GLN A 639 31.50 -17.00 55.16
C GLN A 639 31.71 -16.71 56.65
N ARG A 640 30.86 -15.85 57.23
CA ARG A 640 30.88 -15.61 58.68
C ARG A 640 30.53 -16.87 59.47
N GLY A 641 29.51 -17.62 59.03
CA GLY A 641 29.10 -18.89 59.62
C GLY A 641 30.18 -19.96 59.52
N GLU A 642 30.83 -20.10 58.36
CA GLU A 642 31.96 -21.01 58.13
C GLU A 642 33.11 -20.70 59.07
N ARG A 643 33.51 -19.43 59.18
CA ARG A 643 34.57 -19.00 60.10
C ARG A 643 34.24 -19.32 61.55
N GLN A 644 32.99 -19.13 61.96
CA GLN A 644 32.54 -19.49 63.32
C GLN A 644 32.55 -21.02 63.52
N TYR A 645 32.13 -21.79 62.52
CA TYR A 645 32.16 -23.24 62.57
C TYR A 645 33.60 -23.76 62.69
N GLU A 646 34.54 -23.26 61.88
CA GLU A 646 35.96 -23.59 61.96
C GLU A 646 36.53 -23.30 63.35
N GLN A 647 36.21 -22.14 63.94
CA GLN A 647 36.59 -21.81 65.31
C GLN A 647 36.05 -22.85 66.31
N ARG A 648 34.79 -23.29 66.17
CA ARG A 648 34.22 -24.33 67.05
C ARG A 648 34.84 -25.70 66.85
N VAL A 649 35.18 -26.06 65.62
CA VAL A 649 35.91 -27.30 65.34
C VAL A 649 37.29 -27.27 66.00
N GLU A 650 37.98 -26.12 65.95
CA GLU A 650 39.27 -25.93 66.61
C GLU A 650 39.13 -25.96 68.14
N ASP A 651 38.12 -25.31 68.72
CA ASP A 651 37.79 -25.42 70.16
C ASP A 651 37.59 -26.90 70.57
N ILE A 652 36.81 -27.66 69.80
CA ILE A 652 36.57 -29.08 70.04
C ILE A 652 37.88 -29.87 69.95
N ARG A 653 38.76 -29.56 68.98
CA ARG A 653 40.07 -30.18 68.83
C ARG A 653 40.92 -29.95 70.08
N LEU A 654 40.99 -28.71 70.57
CA LEU A 654 41.72 -28.34 71.78
C LEU A 654 41.16 -29.04 73.02
N LEU A 655 39.83 -29.07 73.18
CA LEU A 655 39.17 -29.79 74.28
C LEU A 655 39.45 -31.30 74.23
N ARG A 656 39.46 -31.91 73.05
CA ARG A 656 39.83 -33.33 72.89
C ARG A 656 41.28 -33.59 73.32
N LEU A 657 42.21 -32.71 72.96
CA LEU A 657 43.61 -32.79 73.40
C LEU A 657 43.71 -32.67 74.93
N GLU A 658 42.96 -31.75 75.55
CA GLU A 658 42.94 -31.59 77.00
C GLU A 658 42.32 -32.81 77.70
N ILE A 659 41.25 -33.40 77.17
CA ILE A 659 40.69 -34.66 77.67
C ILE A 659 41.74 -35.79 77.61
N ILE A 660 42.50 -35.88 76.53
CA ILE A 660 43.57 -36.88 76.41
C ILE A 660 44.66 -36.62 77.47
N ARG A 661 45.07 -35.37 77.67
CA ARG A 661 46.04 -34.99 78.70
C ARG A 661 45.55 -35.36 80.10
N LEU A 662 44.35 -34.95 80.47
CA LEU A 662 43.75 -35.25 81.77
C LEU A 662 43.56 -36.75 81.99
N ARG A 663 43.21 -37.53 80.95
CA ARG A 663 43.16 -39.00 81.03
C ARG A 663 44.54 -39.61 81.28
N LYS A 664 45.59 -39.11 80.61
CA LYS A 664 46.97 -39.56 80.87
C LYS A 664 47.40 -39.24 82.29
N GLU A 665 47.12 -38.02 82.77
CA GLU A 665 47.42 -37.59 84.13
C GLU A 665 46.67 -38.42 85.17
N LYS A 666 45.36 -38.64 84.98
CA LYS A 666 44.57 -39.57 85.82
C LYS A 666 45.18 -40.97 85.84
N ASN A 667 45.58 -41.51 84.69
CA ASN A 667 46.17 -42.84 84.62
C ASN A 667 47.52 -42.91 85.34
N LEU A 668 48.37 -41.87 85.24
CA LEU A 668 49.62 -41.78 85.98
C LEU A 668 49.38 -41.71 87.49
N LEU A 669 48.43 -40.89 87.94
CA LEU A 669 48.03 -40.81 89.35
C LEU A 669 47.43 -42.12 89.85
N SER A 670 46.60 -42.81 89.04
CA SER A 670 46.01 -44.10 89.39
C SER A 670 47.10 -45.17 89.57
N LYS A 671 48.07 -45.24 88.65
CA LYS A 671 49.26 -46.10 88.80
C LYS A 671 50.10 -45.72 90.03
N GLY A 672 50.22 -44.43 90.33
CA GLY A 672 50.86 -43.95 91.55
C GLY A 672 50.16 -44.44 92.82
N ILE A 673 48.82 -44.47 92.83
CA ILE A 673 48.01 -44.99 93.94
C ILE A 673 48.15 -46.52 94.06
N GLU A 674 48.12 -47.25 92.94
CA GLU A 674 48.35 -48.71 92.93
C GLU A 674 49.73 -49.04 93.53
N ASN A 675 50.79 -48.39 93.04
CA ASN A 675 52.15 -48.54 93.57
C ASN A 675 52.25 -48.12 95.05
N MET A 676 51.43 -47.18 95.53
CA MET A 676 51.46 -46.75 96.93
C MET A 676 51.07 -47.88 97.90
N THR A 677 50.23 -48.82 97.48
CA THR A 677 49.91 -50.00 98.31
C THR A 677 51.09 -50.97 98.41
N ASP A 678 51.78 -51.21 97.29
CA ASP A 678 53.00 -52.03 97.25
C ASP A 678 54.13 -51.37 98.05
N LEU A 679 54.36 -50.07 97.89
CA LEU A 679 55.33 -49.31 98.68
C LEU A 679 55.00 -49.33 100.19
N ARG A 680 53.72 -49.26 100.59
CA ARG A 680 53.33 -49.40 102.00
C ARG A 680 53.61 -50.81 102.53
N LEU A 681 53.37 -51.84 101.73
CA LEU A 681 53.71 -53.23 102.05
C LEU A 681 55.23 -53.43 102.14
N GLU A 682 55.99 -52.82 101.25
CA GLU A 682 57.45 -52.82 101.26
C GLU A 682 57.99 -52.12 102.51
N VAL A 683 57.46 -50.94 102.87
CA VAL A 683 57.79 -50.24 104.12
C VAL A 683 57.46 -51.12 105.32
N PHE A 684 56.27 -51.73 105.38
CA PHE A 684 55.91 -52.65 106.46
C PHE A 684 56.85 -53.86 106.54
N ASN A 685 57.22 -54.45 105.40
CA ASN A 685 58.15 -55.57 105.33
C ASN A 685 59.56 -55.14 105.80
N LEU A 686 60.04 -53.99 105.37
CA LEU A 686 61.32 -53.41 105.79
C LEU A 686 61.32 -53.05 107.28
N GLU A 687 60.22 -52.51 107.81
CA GLU A 687 60.07 -52.27 109.25
C GLU A 687 60.06 -53.58 110.05
N ARG A 688 59.39 -54.61 109.52
CA ARG A 688 59.39 -55.95 110.13
C ARG A 688 60.76 -56.61 110.06
N GLU A 689 61.47 -56.47 108.94
CA GLU A 689 62.85 -56.95 108.77
C GLU A 689 63.82 -56.20 109.68
N LEU A 690 63.71 -54.87 109.76
CA LEU A 690 64.46 -54.05 110.71
C LEU A 690 64.17 -54.47 112.16
N GLY A 691 62.91 -54.78 112.49
CA GLY A 691 62.53 -55.31 113.79
C GLY A 691 63.16 -56.67 114.08
N ARG A 692 63.16 -57.58 113.10
CA ARG A 692 63.84 -58.88 113.19
C ARG A 692 65.35 -58.74 113.32
N GLU A 693 65.98 -57.84 112.57
CA GLU A 693 67.40 -57.57 112.67
C GLU A 693 67.77 -56.93 114.01
N ARG A 694 66.95 -56.02 114.54
CA ARG A 694 67.13 -55.49 115.92
C ARG A 694 67.02 -56.58 116.98
N LEU A 695 66.04 -57.49 116.86
CA LEU A 695 65.92 -58.67 117.73
C LEU A 695 67.10 -59.63 117.56
N ARG A 696 67.59 -59.81 116.34
CA ARG A 696 68.76 -60.64 116.02
C ARG A 696 70.04 -60.04 116.58
N VAL A 697 70.22 -58.73 116.48
CA VAL A 697 71.33 -58.00 117.11
C VAL A 697 71.24 -58.14 118.62
N ARG A 698 70.08 -57.94 119.25
CA ARG A 698 69.91 -58.22 120.69
C ARG A 698 70.21 -59.66 121.08
N ALA A 699 69.72 -60.63 120.31
CA ALA A 699 70.00 -62.05 120.56
C ALA A 699 71.47 -62.39 120.34
N LEU A 700 72.16 -61.73 119.40
CA LEU A 700 73.60 -61.85 119.17
C LEU A 700 74.42 -61.12 120.25
N GLU A 701 73.94 -60.00 120.78
CA GLU A 701 74.49 -59.29 121.94
C GLU A 701 74.36 -60.17 123.21
N GLU A 702 73.19 -60.76 123.46
CA GLU A 702 72.96 -61.75 124.54
C GLU A 702 73.79 -63.03 124.34
N ALA A 703 73.98 -63.49 123.10
CA ALA A 703 74.86 -64.62 122.77
C ALA A 703 76.36 -64.27 122.84
N LEU A 704 76.73 -62.99 122.71
CA LEU A 704 78.07 -62.46 122.97
C LEU A 704 78.36 -62.41 124.48
N GLU A 705 77.32 -62.19 125.31
CA GLU A 705 77.41 -62.24 126.77
C GLU A 705 77.54 -63.67 127.33
N THR A 706 77.30 -64.73 126.52
CA THR A 706 77.54 -66.13 126.90
C THR A 706 78.10 -66.99 125.74
N PRO A 707 79.42 -67.00 125.51
CA PRO A 707 80.01 -67.72 124.37
C PRO A 707 80.21 -69.21 124.70
N LEU A 708 79.21 -70.04 124.41
CA LEU A 708 79.36 -71.48 124.20
C LEU A 708 79.37 -71.76 122.70
N ASN A 709 80.56 -71.66 122.10
CA ASN A 709 80.84 -72.23 120.77
C ASN A 709 80.40 -73.71 120.76
N VAL A 710 79.97 -74.27 119.63
CA VAL A 710 80.87 -75.08 118.80
C VAL A 710 80.11 -75.58 117.54
N HIS A 711 80.72 -75.33 116.36
CA HIS A 711 80.46 -75.89 115.01
C HIS A 711 79.52 -75.17 114.02
N ARG A 712 80.21 -74.39 113.18
CA ARG A 712 79.87 -73.90 111.84
C ARG A 712 79.87 -75.08 110.85
N TRP A 713 78.68 -75.64 110.56
CA TRP A 713 78.16 -76.15 109.26
C TRP A 713 76.76 -76.79 109.48
N ARG A 714 75.75 -76.41 108.68
CA ARG A 714 74.43 -77.08 108.60
C ARG A 714 74.00 -77.24 107.13
N LYS A 715 73.52 -78.45 106.80
CA LYS A 715 73.14 -78.95 105.46
C LYS A 715 72.07 -78.09 104.76
N LEU A 716 72.26 -77.85 103.46
CA LEU A 716 71.24 -77.35 102.54
C LEU A 716 70.10 -78.39 102.45
N GLN A 717 68.85 -77.98 102.70
CA GLN A 717 67.68 -78.77 102.36
C GLN A 717 67.17 -78.33 101.00
N GLY A 718 67.36 -79.18 100.00
CA GLY A 718 66.81 -79.04 98.66
C GLY A 718 67.15 -80.29 97.85
N THR A 719 66.15 -81.11 97.54
CA THR A 719 66.30 -82.26 96.63
C THR A 719 65.97 -81.78 95.23
N ASP A 720 66.90 -82.00 94.28
CA ASP A 720 66.73 -81.63 92.89
C ASP A 720 65.57 -82.46 92.26
N PRO A 721 64.61 -81.86 91.53
CA PRO A 721 63.50 -82.61 90.94
C PRO A 721 63.99 -83.58 89.85
N GLU A 722 63.58 -84.84 89.95
CA GLU A 722 63.87 -85.89 88.95
C GLU A 722 63.50 -85.45 87.52
N SER A 723 64.38 -85.71 86.54
CA SER A 723 64.22 -85.38 85.11
C SER A 723 62.83 -85.76 84.54
N VAL A 724 62.23 -86.83 85.07
CA VAL A 724 60.89 -87.30 84.69
C VAL A 724 59.79 -86.29 85.07
N ARG A 725 59.91 -85.63 86.23
CA ARG A 725 58.93 -84.67 86.73
C ARG A 725 58.97 -83.35 85.94
N LEU A 726 60.17 -82.90 85.54
CA LEU A 726 60.34 -81.78 84.60
C LEU A 726 59.79 -82.13 83.22
N THR A 727 60.03 -83.34 82.72
CA THR A 727 59.53 -83.79 81.41
C THR A 727 58.01 -83.91 81.38
N GLN A 728 57.38 -84.40 82.46
CA GLN A 728 55.92 -84.40 82.58
C GLN A 728 55.35 -82.98 82.65
N LYS A 729 55.99 -82.08 83.41
CA LYS A 729 55.58 -80.67 83.46
C LYS A 729 55.72 -80.03 82.09
N LEU A 730 56.83 -80.24 81.38
CA LEU A 730 57.05 -79.77 80.01
C LEU A 730 55.98 -80.28 79.05
N ARG A 731 55.64 -81.58 79.09
CA ARG A 731 54.56 -82.14 78.25
C ARG A 731 53.18 -81.58 78.58
N LEU A 732 52.89 -81.35 79.86
CA LEU A 732 51.64 -80.69 80.29
C LEU A 732 51.59 -79.23 79.83
N THR A 733 52.71 -78.50 79.93
CA THR A 733 52.80 -77.13 79.44
C THR A 733 52.70 -77.09 77.91
N GLN A 734 53.36 -78.00 77.18
CA GLN A 734 53.24 -78.11 75.72
C GLN A 734 51.81 -78.43 75.29
N LYS A 735 51.08 -79.32 75.99
CA LYS A 735 49.65 -79.55 75.74
C LYS A 735 48.79 -78.32 76.02
N LYS A 736 49.06 -77.58 77.10
CA LYS A 736 48.36 -76.32 77.41
C LYS A 736 48.64 -75.24 76.38
N VAL A 737 49.88 -75.13 75.91
CA VAL A 737 50.27 -74.18 74.85
C VAL A 737 49.58 -74.55 73.55
N LEU A 738 49.56 -75.83 73.15
CA LEU A 738 48.84 -76.27 71.95
C LEU A 738 47.33 -75.99 72.04
N ALA A 739 46.70 -76.25 73.20
CA ALA A 739 45.29 -75.90 73.41
C ALA A 739 45.05 -74.38 73.38
N GLN A 740 45.96 -73.58 73.95
CA GLN A 740 45.88 -72.12 73.89
C GLN A 740 46.08 -71.61 72.46
N SER A 741 47.01 -72.18 71.69
CA SER A 741 47.21 -71.87 70.28
C SER A 741 45.96 -72.19 69.45
N GLU A 742 45.30 -73.32 69.71
CA GLU A 742 44.02 -73.66 69.06
C GLU A 742 42.92 -72.65 69.40
N THR A 743 42.78 -72.24 70.67
CA THR A 743 41.83 -71.17 71.03
C THR A 743 42.16 -69.82 70.41
N ILE A 744 43.45 -69.46 70.25
CA ILE A 744 43.86 -68.23 69.57
C ILE A 744 43.48 -68.29 68.10
N VAL A 745 43.70 -69.43 67.42
CA VAL A 745 43.31 -69.63 66.02
C VAL A 745 41.79 -69.55 65.84
N LEU A 746 41.01 -70.13 66.76
CA LEU A 746 39.55 -70.01 66.75
C LEU A 746 39.11 -68.55 66.97
N LYS A 747 39.73 -67.83 67.91
CA LYS A 747 39.44 -66.42 68.17
C LYS A 747 39.85 -65.51 67.02
N ASP A 748 40.95 -65.79 66.33
CA ASP A 748 41.37 -65.09 65.12
C ASP A 748 40.42 -65.35 63.95
N ARG A 749 39.86 -66.57 63.84
CA ARG A 749 38.82 -66.88 62.86
C ARG A 749 37.52 -66.13 63.15
N GLU A 750 37.06 -66.12 64.40
CA GLU A 750 35.91 -65.30 64.84
C GLU A 750 36.15 -63.80 64.60
N LEU A 751 37.36 -63.30 64.88
CA LEU A 751 37.74 -61.91 64.59
C LEU A 751 37.75 -61.60 63.10
N LYS A 752 38.14 -62.56 62.25
CA LYS A 752 38.13 -62.40 60.79
C LYS A 752 36.70 -62.42 60.25
N GLU A 753 35.84 -63.29 60.78
CA GLU A 753 34.42 -63.36 60.42
C GLU A 753 33.66 -62.10 60.88
N THR A 754 33.92 -61.61 62.10
CA THR A 754 33.35 -60.35 62.60
C THR A 754 33.89 -59.12 61.87
N ARG A 755 35.17 -59.08 61.48
CA ARG A 755 35.71 -58.02 60.60
C ARG A 755 35.09 -58.07 59.21
N ASN A 756 34.86 -59.25 58.65
CA ASN A 756 34.20 -59.39 57.36
C ASN A 756 32.73 -58.96 57.43
N LEU A 757 32.00 -59.33 58.49
CA LEU A 757 30.64 -58.85 58.75
C LEU A 757 30.60 -57.35 59.01
N TYR A 758 31.55 -56.81 59.79
CA TYR A 758 31.67 -55.38 60.03
C TYR A 758 31.96 -54.62 58.74
N ASN A 759 32.88 -55.10 57.90
CA ASN A 759 33.16 -54.50 56.60
C ASN A 759 31.98 -54.65 55.64
N ALA A 760 31.25 -55.78 55.66
CA ALA A 760 30.04 -55.96 54.85
C ALA A 760 28.92 -54.99 55.28
N VAL A 761 28.72 -54.79 56.59
CA VAL A 761 27.76 -53.82 57.13
C VAL A 761 28.22 -52.39 56.90
N LYS A 762 29.51 -52.09 57.07
CA LYS A 762 30.11 -50.78 56.79
C LYS A 762 29.98 -50.42 55.31
N ASN A 763 30.27 -51.35 54.41
CA ASN A 763 30.07 -51.18 52.97
C ASN A 763 28.58 -50.99 52.66
N MET A 764 27.67 -51.78 53.27
CA MET A 764 26.22 -51.55 53.14
C MET A 764 25.78 -50.17 53.66
N LEU A 765 26.40 -49.66 54.73
CA LEU A 765 26.11 -48.33 55.28
C LEU A 765 26.70 -47.20 54.41
N GLU A 766 27.91 -47.37 53.87
CA GLU A 766 28.54 -46.45 52.91
C GLU A 766 27.75 -46.40 51.58
N LEU A 767 27.05 -47.50 51.23
CA LEU A 767 26.10 -47.56 50.11
C LEU A 767 24.70 -47.03 50.43
N GLN A 768 24.37 -46.77 51.70
CA GLN A 768 23.11 -46.11 52.05
C GLN A 768 23.26 -44.58 51.97
N PRO A 769 22.56 -43.90 51.04
CA PRO A 769 22.56 -42.45 51.00
C PRO A 769 21.98 -41.90 52.31
N SER A 770 22.67 -40.91 52.90
CA SER A 770 22.15 -40.12 54.03
C SER A 770 20.72 -39.63 53.72
N PRO A 771 19.80 -39.49 54.70
CA PRO A 771 18.42 -39.07 54.44
C PRO A 771 18.31 -37.81 53.57
N GLU A 772 19.26 -36.87 53.69
CA GLU A 772 19.36 -35.67 52.83
C GLU A 772 19.73 -36.00 51.39
N ILE A 773 20.66 -36.95 51.18
CA ILE A 773 21.02 -37.46 49.85
C ILE A 773 19.84 -38.24 49.26
N GLN A 774 19.08 -38.96 50.07
CA GLN A 774 17.91 -39.72 49.62
C GLN A 774 16.75 -38.80 49.22
N ILE A 775 16.51 -37.72 49.97
CA ILE A 775 15.54 -36.67 49.61
C ILE A 775 15.98 -35.91 48.36
N THR A 776 17.26 -35.53 48.26
CA THR A 776 17.78 -34.87 47.06
C THR A 776 17.78 -35.78 45.85
N LEU A 777 18.10 -37.08 45.99
CA LEU A 777 17.98 -38.09 44.94
C LEU A 777 16.53 -38.30 44.50
N THR A 778 15.59 -38.33 45.43
CA THR A 778 14.16 -38.45 45.09
C THR A 778 13.67 -37.19 44.38
N ARG A 779 14.13 -36.01 44.79
CA ARG A 779 13.82 -34.73 44.15
C ARG A 779 14.46 -34.63 42.76
N THR A 780 15.71 -35.05 42.59
CA THR A 780 16.38 -35.06 41.30
C THR A 780 15.83 -36.15 40.39
N GLN A 781 15.44 -37.32 40.88
CA GLN A 781 14.72 -38.34 40.11
C GLN A 781 13.33 -37.86 39.69
N ARG A 782 12.59 -37.15 40.55
CA ARG A 782 11.31 -36.52 40.15
C ARG A 782 11.52 -35.42 39.11
N ALA A 783 12.53 -34.57 39.28
CA ALA A 783 12.87 -33.55 38.29
C ALA A 783 13.38 -34.18 36.98
N LEU A 784 14.13 -35.27 37.05
CA LEU A 784 14.63 -36.00 35.89
C LEU A 784 13.49 -36.68 35.17
N THR A 785 12.56 -37.35 35.86
CA THR A 785 11.36 -37.96 35.24
C THR A 785 10.43 -36.91 34.63
N GLN A 786 10.26 -35.75 35.26
CA GLN A 786 9.55 -34.60 34.67
C GLN A 786 10.26 -34.03 33.44
N ARG A 787 11.60 -33.93 33.45
CA ARG A 787 12.37 -33.51 32.28
C ARG A 787 12.38 -34.58 31.19
N THR A 788 12.45 -35.87 31.52
CA THR A 788 12.38 -36.99 30.59
C THR A 788 11.00 -37.09 29.95
N THR A 789 9.91 -36.83 30.69
CA THR A 789 8.57 -36.74 30.10
C THR A 789 8.46 -35.52 29.20
N LYS A 790 9.00 -34.37 29.59
CA LYS A 790 9.07 -33.19 28.71
C LYS A 790 9.92 -33.43 27.45
N ILE A 791 11.05 -34.11 27.57
CA ILE A 791 11.90 -34.54 26.45
C ILE A 791 11.16 -35.55 25.59
N LYS A 792 10.39 -36.49 26.15
CA LYS A 792 9.54 -37.41 25.38
C LYS A 792 8.45 -36.67 24.61
N CYS A 793 7.84 -35.65 25.19
CA CYS A 793 6.90 -34.77 24.47
C CYS A 793 7.62 -34.00 23.36
N LEU A 794 8.80 -33.44 23.62
CA LEU A 794 9.60 -32.73 22.61
C LEU A 794 10.11 -33.67 21.51
N ILE A 795 10.47 -34.93 21.82
CA ILE A 795 10.83 -35.96 20.84
C ILE A 795 9.59 -36.37 20.04
N ALA A 796 8.42 -36.48 20.67
CA ALA A 796 7.17 -36.76 19.94
C ALA A 796 6.79 -35.58 19.02
N GLU A 797 6.96 -34.34 19.48
CA GLU A 797 6.79 -33.14 18.66
C GLU A 797 7.82 -33.09 17.53
N LEU A 798 9.10 -33.38 17.81
CA LEU A 798 10.16 -33.44 16.80
C LEU A 798 9.85 -34.52 15.77
N ASN A 799 9.50 -35.74 16.19
CA ASN A 799 9.11 -36.83 15.29
C ASN A 799 7.86 -36.48 14.47
N MET A 800 6.90 -35.75 15.05
CA MET A 800 5.72 -35.25 14.32
C MET A 800 6.12 -34.22 13.27
N ARG A 801 7.07 -33.32 13.59
CA ARG A 801 7.61 -32.33 12.65
C ARG A 801 8.47 -32.98 11.56
N GLU A 802 9.32 -33.93 11.91
CA GLU A 802 10.09 -34.74 10.96
C GLU A 802 9.15 -35.49 10.03
N ARG A 803 8.05 -36.07 10.56
CA ARG A 803 7.05 -36.73 9.74
C ARG A 803 6.27 -35.78 8.84
N GLN A 804 5.94 -34.58 9.33
CA GLN A 804 5.36 -33.52 8.50
C GLN A 804 6.31 -33.10 7.38
N VAL A 805 7.61 -33.01 7.65
CA VAL A 805 8.63 -32.70 6.64
C VAL A 805 8.78 -33.86 5.65
N THR A 806 8.73 -35.12 6.07
CA THR A 806 8.76 -36.27 5.14
C THR A 806 7.50 -36.35 4.30
N ASP A 807 6.32 -36.09 4.88
CA ASP A 807 5.04 -36.05 4.16
C ASP A 807 5.03 -34.91 3.13
N GLN A 808 5.53 -33.72 3.50
CA GLN A 808 5.70 -32.60 2.57
C GLN A 808 6.71 -32.90 1.45
N ARG A 809 7.79 -33.64 1.73
CA ARG A 809 8.72 -34.10 0.69
C ARG A 809 8.05 -35.09 -0.27
N LEU A 810 7.26 -36.03 0.25
CA LEU A 810 6.49 -36.97 -0.58
C LEU A 810 5.39 -36.26 -1.40
N GLU A 811 4.77 -35.22 -0.86
CA GLU A 811 3.85 -34.35 -1.61
C GLU A 811 4.57 -33.56 -2.70
N LEU A 812 5.76 -33.00 -2.42
CA LEU A 812 6.60 -32.36 -3.44
C LEU A 812 7.00 -33.33 -4.54
N ASP A 813 7.36 -34.57 -4.20
CA ASP A 813 7.67 -35.61 -5.19
C ASP A 813 6.43 -36.00 -6.01
N ARG A 814 5.24 -36.07 -5.39
CA ARG A 814 3.97 -36.28 -6.11
C ARG A 814 3.65 -35.13 -7.06
N VAL A 815 3.71 -33.89 -6.60
CA VAL A 815 3.44 -32.70 -7.42
C VAL A 815 4.46 -32.59 -8.55
N ASN A 816 5.73 -32.95 -8.31
CA ASN A 816 6.73 -33.04 -9.37
C ASN A 816 6.39 -34.13 -10.41
N ASN A 817 5.93 -35.30 -9.97
CA ASN A 817 5.50 -36.36 -10.86
C ASN A 817 4.23 -35.97 -11.64
N GLU A 818 3.28 -35.28 -11.00
CA GLU A 818 2.09 -34.74 -11.65
C GLU A 818 2.46 -33.65 -12.67
N LEU A 819 3.38 -32.75 -12.33
CA LEU A 819 3.92 -31.75 -13.25
C LEU A 819 4.64 -32.39 -14.43
N GLN A 820 5.41 -33.47 -14.21
CA GLN A 820 6.01 -34.26 -15.29
C GLN A 820 4.93 -34.92 -16.16
N SER A 821 3.87 -35.45 -15.56
CA SER A 821 2.74 -36.05 -16.29
C SER A 821 1.95 -35.00 -17.10
N PHE A 822 1.77 -33.80 -16.55
CA PHE A 822 1.15 -32.67 -17.24
C PHE A 822 2.02 -32.16 -18.38
N LYS A 823 3.34 -32.09 -18.18
CA LYS A 823 4.29 -31.80 -19.26
C LYS A 823 4.19 -32.85 -20.36
N GLN A 824 4.16 -34.15 -20.04
CA GLN A 824 3.96 -35.22 -21.02
C GLN A 824 2.64 -35.06 -21.78
N ARG A 825 1.52 -34.85 -21.07
CA ARG A 825 0.20 -34.61 -21.69
C ARG A 825 0.17 -33.36 -22.56
N TYR A 826 0.84 -32.29 -22.14
CA TYR A 826 0.97 -31.06 -22.91
C TYR A 826 1.79 -31.29 -24.19
N PHE A 827 2.91 -32.02 -24.11
CA PHE A 827 3.70 -32.39 -25.30
C PHE A 827 2.98 -33.39 -26.22
N GLU A 828 2.12 -34.26 -25.67
CA GLU A 828 1.23 -35.12 -26.46
C GLU A 828 0.12 -34.31 -27.15
N MET A 829 -0.51 -33.37 -26.44
CA MET A 829 -1.54 -32.48 -26.98
C MET A 829 -0.95 -31.56 -28.05
N LYS A 830 0.26 -31.04 -27.83
CA LYS A 830 1.01 -30.26 -28.82
C LYS A 830 1.35 -31.10 -30.06
N ARG A 831 1.86 -32.32 -29.89
CA ARG A 831 2.08 -33.25 -31.02
C ARG A 831 0.78 -33.60 -31.76
N ALA A 832 -0.34 -33.72 -31.06
CA ALA A 832 -1.64 -33.98 -31.67
C ALA A 832 -2.15 -32.78 -32.47
N LEU A 833 -2.00 -31.56 -31.94
CA LEU A 833 -2.31 -30.31 -32.65
C LEU A 833 -1.41 -30.10 -33.87
N ASP A 834 -0.10 -30.33 -33.73
CA ASP A 834 0.85 -30.25 -34.85
C ASP A 834 0.53 -31.30 -35.95
N ALA A 835 0.06 -32.50 -35.55
CA ALA A 835 -0.40 -33.53 -36.47
C ALA A 835 -1.75 -33.20 -37.14
N GLU A 836 -2.64 -32.50 -36.43
CA GLU A 836 -3.93 -32.03 -36.94
C GLU A 836 -3.77 -30.84 -37.90
N GLU A 837 -2.80 -29.97 -37.63
CA GLU A 837 -2.35 -28.88 -38.50
C GLU A 837 -1.67 -29.44 -39.77
N SER A 838 -0.84 -30.48 -39.62
CA SER A 838 -0.27 -31.25 -40.74
C SER A 838 -1.33 -31.98 -41.59
N ARG A 839 -2.47 -32.36 -40.99
CA ARG A 839 -3.64 -32.91 -41.73
C ARG A 839 -4.44 -31.82 -42.45
N ARG A 840 -4.56 -30.61 -41.87
CA ARG A 840 -5.20 -29.45 -42.51
C ARG A 840 -4.41 -28.95 -43.73
N LEU A 841 -3.10 -29.14 -43.77
CA LEU A 841 -2.23 -28.78 -44.90
C LEU A 841 -2.19 -29.83 -46.04
N LYS A 842 -2.88 -30.97 -45.93
CA LYS A 842 -3.05 -31.91 -47.04
C LYS A 842 -4.30 -31.57 -47.86
N VAL A 843 -4.11 -30.71 -48.84
CA VAL A 843 -5.01 -30.51 -49.98
C VAL A 843 -5.19 -31.85 -50.71
N THR A 844 -6.44 -32.28 -50.86
CA THR A 844 -6.82 -33.42 -51.70
C THR A 844 -6.99 -32.93 -53.14
N THR A 845 -6.29 -33.58 -54.07
CA THR A 845 -6.51 -33.46 -55.53
C THR A 845 -6.76 -34.84 -56.14
N PRO A 846 -7.43 -34.91 -57.31
CA PRO A 846 -8.55 -35.82 -57.54
C PRO A 846 -8.21 -37.18 -58.19
N CYS A 847 -9.23 -38.05 -58.14
CA CYS A 847 -9.30 -39.48 -58.50
C CYS A 847 -8.96 -39.85 -59.95
N SER A 848 -8.38 -41.05 -60.18
CA SER A 848 -8.79 -42.13 -61.13
C SER A 848 -7.61 -43.12 -61.40
N PRO A 849 -7.78 -44.26 -62.11
CA PRO A 849 -8.34 -45.53 -61.62
C PRO A 849 -7.42 -46.76 -61.89
N CYS A 850 -7.85 -47.94 -61.39
CA CYS A 850 -7.52 -49.29 -61.90
C CYS A 850 -6.12 -49.88 -61.58
N SER A 851 -6.07 -51.03 -60.89
CA SER A 851 -5.83 -52.36 -61.49
C SER A 851 -5.44 -53.41 -60.43
N GLN A 852 -5.63 -54.67 -60.83
CA GLN A 852 -5.73 -55.90 -60.05
C GLN A 852 -4.37 -56.58 -59.74
N LYS A 853 -4.43 -57.57 -58.83
CA LYS A 853 -3.55 -58.75 -58.66
C LYS A 853 -2.17 -58.45 -58.06
N THR A 854 -1.69 -59.17 -57.05
CA THR A 854 -1.66 -60.63 -56.85
C THR A 854 -1.59 -60.97 -55.36
#